data_AF-A0A2A4JBT9-F1
#
_entry.id   AF-A0A2A4JBT9-F1
#
_cell.length_a   1.000
_cell.length_b   1.000
_cell.length_c   1.000
_cell.angle_alpha   90.00
_cell.angle_beta   90.00
_cell.angle_gamma   90.00
#
_symmetry.space_group_name_H-M   'P 1'
#
loop_
_entity.id
_entity.type
_entity.pdbx_description
1 polymer ?
#
loop_
_entity_poly.entity_id
_entity_poly.type
_entity_poly.pdbx_seq_one_letter_code
_entity_poly.pdbx_strand_id
1 'polypeptide(L)'
;MQRVWCNLRSHLVRMANLPPRKVSSSSKAKQDASPLQILLQMGFPRHRALKALSATGNRSVQLASDWLLTHVNDAHIDADEPREYIFYASPTGPLLSQLLEFWDKSKEISGWNGAHNFPPHITLVSFFKAPDETSLQLGKAVKHVVENVGDPPNCPLKLEPYVSHNFMGLFVSEEHADYLKRIAVQYVKQVSSILGVMVDTYEHLDALGTCFPWCTMPQEKPIKSCSTWFSAINLEAHVKSLHITLAYHFDVAAFDELKNLVDNMQPVDHSSWELRLYSRDPRFANHQVYKVTQGYAPNASDELELVLGDYIYIEEKEFANSPDGWVHGTSWLTGVSGYLPAVFTRRTAESDAWTLHRAISLGNNNSSDCKSESDSNTDGEMTTNYPHEDATQLGHEKSEETYKEWNKYWTAVQLDKSDGILNITQGIPIEWKSNGNKTETEADGKSLNEKQRRWIFAMRHGERVDLTYGQWVPHCFDENGTYSRKDLNLPLKLGERTGGKDSYVKDTPLTRVGRFQAQLVGEGLRLAGVPVKHVYASAALRCVETAHAFLEGLQADPSVKIRVDPGLFEYKMWHMAKGMAPFMTPEELHKAGLNVDLQYKPYVEVDINTTETLEEYYKRGEKVVQSAVKDTEKEGGNIIFVGHAATLDMMAIALKRLNENKTDFPPYQIHNNLLRVPYCALGAVRDNPYQVVCPPCPPSINSSSGRFDWRMLQDL
;
A
#
# COMPACT_ATOMS: atom_id res chain seq x y z
N MET A 1 -41.49 39.40 -57.24
CA MET A 1 -42.75 38.76 -57.66
C MET A 1 -42.61 37.24 -57.64
N GLN A 2 -43.72 36.53 -57.83
CA GLN A 2 -43.92 35.07 -58.02
C GLN A 2 -42.68 34.16 -58.26
N ARG A 3 -42.54 33.02 -57.58
CA ARG A 3 -43.33 31.75 -57.62
C ARG A 3 -43.23 30.95 -58.93
N VAL A 4 -42.49 29.84 -58.86
CA VAL A 4 -42.93 28.46 -59.21
C VAL A 4 -42.19 27.55 -58.20
N TRP A 5 -42.78 26.82 -57.24
CA TRP A 5 -44.17 26.46 -56.93
C TRP A 5 -44.85 25.49 -57.89
N CYS A 6 -44.57 24.18 -57.71
CA CYS A 6 -45.50 23.03 -57.77
C CYS A 6 -44.70 21.70 -57.78
N ASN A 7 -45.24 20.54 -57.41
CA ASN A 7 -46.17 20.17 -56.33
C ASN A 7 -46.33 18.64 -56.34
N LEU A 8 -46.39 17.99 -55.17
CA LEU A 8 -47.51 17.11 -54.75
C LEU A 8 -47.16 16.31 -53.48
N ARG A 9 -48.03 16.48 -52.48
CA ARG A 9 -48.26 15.49 -51.41
C ARG A 9 -49.17 14.38 -52.00
N SER A 10 -49.54 13.29 -51.34
CA SER A 10 -49.65 12.99 -49.91
C SER A 10 -49.95 11.50 -49.71
N HIS A 11 -49.64 10.96 -48.53
CA HIS A 11 -50.45 10.09 -47.65
C HIS A 11 -49.72 10.18 -46.27
N LEU A 12 -50.22 10.71 -45.13
CA LEU A 12 -51.53 10.63 -44.45
C LEU A 12 -51.88 9.17 -44.09
N VAL A 13 -52.30 8.81 -42.86
CA VAL A 13 -52.46 9.50 -41.55
C VAL A 13 -52.55 8.40 -40.46
N ARG A 14 -52.32 8.51 -39.13
CA ARG A 14 -52.09 9.55 -38.06
C ARG A 14 -50.94 8.97 -37.16
N MET A 15 -50.59 9.28 -35.89
CA MET A 15 -50.90 10.20 -34.75
C MET A 15 -49.65 10.15 -33.80
N ALA A 16 -49.46 10.86 -32.68
CA ALA A 16 -50.13 11.98 -32.00
C ALA A 16 -49.07 12.89 -31.33
N ASN A 17 -49.40 14.15 -31.01
CA ASN A 17 -48.56 15.08 -30.21
C ASN A 17 -49.18 15.25 -28.80
N LEU A 18 -48.40 15.53 -27.74
CA LEU A 18 -47.96 16.84 -27.20
C LEU A 18 -47.20 16.56 -25.86
N PRO A 19 -46.54 17.52 -25.14
CA PRO A 19 -46.45 18.98 -25.32
C PRO A 19 -44.98 19.54 -25.37
N PRO A 20 -44.76 20.86 -25.57
CA PRO A 20 -43.43 21.46 -25.66
C PRO A 20 -42.79 21.91 -24.32
N ARG A 21 -41.46 22.06 -24.34
CA ARG A 21 -40.52 22.69 -23.37
C ARG A 21 -41.09 23.28 -22.06
N LYS A 22 -40.51 22.84 -20.94
CA LYS A 22 -39.96 23.78 -19.93
C LYS A 22 -38.44 23.80 -20.03
N VAL A 23 -37.85 24.99 -20.07
CA VAL A 23 -36.40 25.18 -19.90
C VAL A 23 -36.16 25.43 -18.41
N SER A 24 -35.55 24.46 -17.72
CA SER A 24 -35.05 24.64 -16.35
C SER A 24 -33.56 24.96 -16.41
N SER A 25 -33.23 26.24 -16.25
CA SER A 25 -31.86 26.71 -16.18
C SER A 25 -31.25 26.38 -14.81
N SER A 26 -30.64 25.21 -14.68
CA SER A 26 -29.76 24.89 -13.56
C SER A 26 -28.50 24.17 -14.05
N SER A 27 -27.46 24.93 -14.35
CA SER A 27 -26.10 24.43 -14.56
C SER A 27 -25.52 23.93 -13.23
N LYS A 28 -25.95 22.74 -12.79
CA LYS A 28 -25.24 22.03 -11.73
C LYS A 28 -23.93 21.51 -12.33
N ALA A 29 -22.81 22.06 -11.86
CA ALA A 29 -21.54 21.38 -11.97
C ALA A 29 -21.69 19.97 -11.35
N LYS A 30 -20.97 18.98 -11.89
CA LYS A 30 -20.83 17.70 -11.21
C LYS A 30 -20.09 17.97 -9.90
N GLN A 31 -20.76 17.76 -8.77
CA GLN A 31 -20.06 17.60 -7.51
C GLN A 31 -19.48 16.19 -7.50
N ASP A 32 -18.19 16.06 -7.25
CA ASP A 32 -17.57 14.76 -7.05
C ASP A 32 -18.14 14.09 -5.80
N ALA A 33 -18.34 12.77 -5.86
CA ALA A 33 -18.92 12.02 -4.75
C ALA A 33 -17.94 11.98 -3.58
N SER A 34 -18.41 12.22 -2.36
CA SER A 34 -17.53 12.20 -1.19
C SER A 34 -16.99 10.80 -0.91
N PRO A 35 -15.83 10.64 -0.24
CA PRO A 35 -15.27 9.32 0.07
C PRO A 35 -16.26 8.37 0.75
N LEU A 36 -17.07 8.89 1.68
CA LEU A 36 -18.16 8.15 2.33
C LEU A 36 -19.25 7.71 1.33
N GLN A 37 -19.64 8.57 0.38
CA GLN A 37 -20.64 8.21 -0.64
C GLN A 37 -20.13 7.10 -1.56
N ILE A 38 -18.82 7.07 -1.85
CA ILE A 38 -18.21 6.02 -2.68
C ILE A 38 -18.19 4.68 -1.91
N LEU A 39 -17.78 4.67 -0.63
CA LEU A 39 -17.85 3.47 0.21
C LEU A 39 -19.28 2.93 0.38
N LEU A 40 -20.27 3.83 0.53
CA LEU A 40 -21.69 3.46 0.54
C LEU A 40 -22.17 2.87 -0.80
N GLN A 41 -21.67 3.37 -1.95
CA GLN A 41 -21.96 2.81 -3.27
C GLN A 41 -21.27 1.45 -3.50
N MET A 42 -20.14 1.19 -2.84
CA MET A 42 -19.50 -0.14 -2.79
C MET A 42 -20.26 -1.14 -1.89
N GLY A 43 -21.29 -0.69 -1.17
CA GLY A 43 -22.15 -1.52 -0.32
C GLY A 43 -21.72 -1.65 1.14
N PHE A 44 -20.70 -0.90 1.58
CA PHE A 44 -20.27 -0.93 2.98
C PHE A 44 -21.28 -0.23 3.90
N PRO A 45 -21.59 -0.77 5.10
CA PRO A 45 -22.41 -0.10 6.10
C PRO A 45 -21.83 1.26 6.51
N ARG A 46 -22.70 2.26 6.75
CA ARG A 46 -22.29 3.65 7.02
C ARG A 46 -21.32 3.77 8.21
N HIS A 47 -21.59 3.09 9.31
CA HIS A 47 -20.74 3.16 10.52
C HIS A 47 -19.36 2.55 10.28
N ARG A 48 -19.29 1.36 9.65
CA ARG A 48 -18.01 0.76 9.24
C ARG A 48 -17.25 1.68 8.27
N ALA A 49 -17.92 2.24 7.26
CA ALA A 49 -17.29 3.16 6.30
C ALA A 49 -16.73 4.43 6.96
N LEU A 50 -17.41 4.97 7.98
CA LEU A 50 -16.93 6.10 8.78
C LEU A 50 -15.71 5.73 9.63
N LYS A 51 -15.78 4.61 10.37
CA LYS A 51 -14.65 4.10 11.17
C LYS A 51 -13.41 3.81 10.32
N ALA A 52 -13.59 3.32 9.10
CA ALA A 52 -12.50 3.09 8.16
C ALA A 52 -11.86 4.39 7.64
N LEU A 53 -12.67 5.42 7.37
CA LEU A 53 -12.17 6.74 7.00
C LEU A 53 -11.43 7.42 8.16
N SER A 54 -11.92 7.29 9.40
CA SER A 54 -11.22 7.83 10.59
C SER A 54 -9.97 7.02 10.95
N ALA A 55 -9.96 5.71 10.72
CA ALA A 55 -8.78 4.85 10.90
C ALA A 55 -7.68 5.12 9.88
N THR A 56 -8.02 5.55 8.66
CA THR A 56 -7.06 5.84 7.58
C THR A 56 -6.77 7.34 7.39
N GLY A 57 -7.26 8.20 8.30
CA GLY A 57 -6.96 9.64 8.28
C GLY A 57 -7.68 10.42 7.17
N ASN A 58 -8.75 9.84 6.61
CA ASN A 58 -9.50 10.34 5.44
C ASN A 58 -8.64 10.53 4.17
N ARG A 59 -7.49 9.83 4.06
CA ARG A 59 -6.52 9.96 2.96
C ARG A 59 -7.09 9.56 1.59
N SER A 60 -7.62 8.34 1.48
CA SER A 60 -8.25 7.86 0.24
C SER A 60 -9.37 6.85 0.51
N VAL A 61 -10.24 6.67 -0.49
CA VAL A 61 -11.29 5.64 -0.47
C VAL A 61 -10.68 4.24 -0.49
N GLN A 62 -9.60 4.08 -1.24
CA GLN A 62 -8.85 2.85 -1.43
C GLN A 62 -8.36 2.32 -0.07
N LEU A 63 -7.57 3.13 0.66
CA LEU A 63 -7.07 2.78 1.98
C LEU A 63 -8.20 2.43 2.95
N ALA A 64 -9.31 3.20 2.96
CA ALA A 64 -10.46 2.90 3.80
C ALA A 64 -11.15 1.58 3.38
N SER A 65 -11.24 1.27 2.09
CA SER A 65 -11.79 0.00 1.61
C SER A 65 -10.88 -1.19 1.90
N ASP A 66 -9.56 -1.02 1.81
CA ASP A 66 -8.59 -2.06 2.15
C ASP A 66 -8.59 -2.34 3.65
N TRP A 67 -8.66 -1.30 4.49
CA TRP A 67 -8.82 -1.44 5.95
C TRP A 67 -10.10 -2.22 6.31
N LEU A 68 -11.22 -1.98 5.62
CA LEU A 68 -12.46 -2.74 5.80
C LEU A 68 -12.35 -4.22 5.40
N LEU A 69 -11.48 -4.52 4.43
CA LEU A 69 -11.25 -5.88 3.94
C LEU A 69 -10.23 -6.65 4.79
N THR A 70 -9.28 -5.97 5.46
CA THR A 70 -8.40 -6.60 6.45
C THR A 70 -9.09 -6.79 7.79
N HIS A 71 -9.89 -5.83 8.24
CA HIS A 71 -10.64 -5.88 9.50
C HIS A 71 -11.97 -6.65 9.41
N VAL A 72 -12.19 -7.42 8.33
CA VAL A 72 -13.41 -8.23 8.14
C VAL A 72 -13.64 -9.25 9.27
N ASN A 73 -12.57 -9.66 9.95
CA ASN A 73 -12.57 -10.61 11.07
C ASN A 73 -12.39 -9.93 12.46
N ASP A 74 -12.26 -8.61 12.57
CA ASP A 74 -12.23 -7.92 13.88
C ASP A 74 -13.63 -8.01 14.53
N ALA A 75 -13.74 -8.79 15.61
CA ALA A 75 -14.98 -9.00 16.35
C ALA A 75 -15.60 -7.70 16.92
N HIS A 76 -14.84 -6.60 16.98
CA HIS A 76 -15.23 -5.32 17.53
C HIS A 76 -15.33 -4.22 16.46
N ILE A 77 -15.24 -4.54 15.16
CA ILE A 77 -15.37 -3.53 14.08
C ILE A 77 -16.69 -2.75 14.17
N ASP A 78 -17.76 -3.39 14.65
CA ASP A 78 -19.09 -2.78 14.85
C ASP A 78 -19.28 -2.11 16.23
N ALA A 79 -18.30 -2.12 17.13
CA ALA A 79 -18.41 -1.52 18.46
C ALA A 79 -18.48 0.02 18.39
N ASP A 80 -19.38 0.64 19.18
CA ASP A 80 -19.61 2.09 19.19
C ASP A 80 -18.64 2.84 20.12
N GLU A 81 -17.34 2.64 19.91
CA GLU A 81 -16.24 3.31 20.62
C GLU A 81 -15.59 4.37 19.72
N PRO A 82 -15.73 5.69 20.04
CA PRO A 82 -15.14 6.75 19.24
C PRO A 82 -13.62 6.85 19.44
N ARG A 83 -12.90 7.12 18.35
CA ARG A 83 -11.43 7.26 18.35
C ARG A 83 -10.93 8.40 19.24
N GLU A 84 -9.75 8.20 19.81
CA GLU A 84 -9.03 9.22 20.58
C GLU A 84 -8.10 10.01 19.66
N TYR A 85 -8.22 11.34 19.68
CA TYR A 85 -7.43 12.27 18.90
C TYR A 85 -6.48 13.06 19.82
N ILE A 86 -5.30 13.42 19.32
CA ILE A 86 -4.31 14.21 20.06
C ILE A 86 -3.59 15.17 19.11
N PHE A 87 -3.29 16.38 19.60
CA PHE A 87 -2.75 17.47 18.78
C PHE A 87 -1.41 17.98 19.32
N TYR A 88 -0.39 17.93 18.46
CA TYR A 88 1.02 18.15 18.79
C TYR A 88 1.63 19.28 17.94
N ALA A 89 2.67 19.92 18.47
CA ALA A 89 3.70 20.58 17.68
C ALA A 89 4.97 19.72 17.73
N SER A 90 5.41 19.18 16.59
CA SER A 90 6.67 18.45 16.47
C SER A 90 7.76 19.37 15.91
N PRO A 91 9.00 19.35 16.45
CA PRO A 91 10.14 20.01 15.83
C PRO A 91 10.54 19.25 14.55
N THR A 92 11.13 19.97 13.61
CA THR A 92 11.66 19.44 12.34
C THR A 92 13.04 20.03 12.04
N GLY A 93 13.79 19.43 11.11
CA GLY A 93 15.15 19.85 10.79
C GLY A 93 16.17 19.48 11.90
N PRO A 94 17.22 20.29 12.13
CA PRO A 94 18.35 19.93 13.00
C PRO A 94 17.97 19.57 14.45
N LEU A 95 17.00 20.29 15.03
CA LEU A 95 16.54 20.01 16.39
C LEU A 95 15.89 18.62 16.50
N LEU A 96 15.16 18.15 15.48
CA LEU A 96 14.59 16.81 15.47
C LEU A 96 15.70 15.74 15.47
N SER A 97 16.74 15.91 14.64
CA SER A 97 17.88 14.99 14.60
C SER A 97 18.59 14.90 15.95
N GLN A 98 18.82 16.04 16.61
CA GLN A 98 19.45 16.11 17.93
C GLN A 98 18.61 15.40 19.02
N LEU A 99 17.27 15.52 18.96
CA LEU A 99 16.37 14.87 19.90
C LEU A 99 16.29 13.35 19.69
N LEU A 100 16.37 12.88 18.45
CA LEU A 100 16.46 11.45 18.14
C LEU A 100 17.81 10.87 18.61
N GLU A 101 18.94 11.55 18.35
CA GLU A 101 20.26 11.14 18.82
C GLU A 101 20.35 11.08 20.37
N PHE A 102 19.70 12.02 21.06
CA PHE A 102 19.53 11.97 22.52
C PHE A 102 18.71 10.74 22.96
N TRP A 103 17.64 10.40 22.22
CA TRP A 103 16.80 9.26 22.56
C TRP A 103 17.46 7.92 22.34
N ASP A 104 18.23 7.74 21.27
CA ASP A 104 18.97 6.50 21.05
C ASP A 104 20.02 6.29 22.16
N LYS A 105 20.79 7.32 22.54
CA LYS A 105 21.77 7.22 23.64
C LYS A 105 21.11 7.03 25.02
N SER A 106 20.01 7.73 25.30
CA SER A 106 19.27 7.53 26.57
C SER A 106 18.63 6.15 26.65
N LYS A 107 18.40 5.48 25.51
CA LYS A 107 17.89 4.10 25.43
C LYS A 107 18.96 3.04 25.67
N GLU A 108 20.22 3.33 25.34
CA GLU A 108 21.37 2.52 25.73
C GLU A 108 21.65 2.62 27.25
N ILE A 109 21.49 3.83 27.83
CA ILE A 109 21.75 4.11 29.26
C ILE A 109 20.62 3.61 30.17
N SER A 110 19.37 3.99 29.87
CA SER A 110 18.21 3.78 30.77
C SER A 110 17.29 2.63 30.36
N GLY A 111 17.61 1.92 29.29
CA GLY A 111 16.68 1.01 28.64
C GLY A 111 15.49 1.75 28.02
N TRP A 112 14.34 1.10 27.94
CA TRP A 112 13.13 1.72 27.41
C TRP A 112 12.45 2.58 28.49
N ASN A 113 12.53 3.90 28.37
CA ASN A 113 11.82 4.85 29.25
C ASN A 113 10.56 5.41 28.57
N GLY A 114 9.71 6.13 29.32
CA GLY A 114 8.40 6.57 28.85
C GLY A 114 8.43 7.52 27.65
N ALA A 115 9.52 8.28 27.46
CA ALA A 115 9.63 9.23 26.34
C ALA A 115 9.70 8.52 24.99
N HIS A 116 10.28 7.31 24.95
CA HIS A 116 10.45 6.51 23.73
C HIS A 116 9.12 5.97 23.15
N ASN A 117 7.98 6.16 23.81
CA ASN A 117 6.67 5.74 23.30
C ASN A 117 6.09 6.70 22.23
N PHE A 118 6.65 7.90 22.07
CA PHE A 118 6.10 8.99 21.24
C PHE A 118 7.21 9.64 20.38
N PRO A 119 6.90 10.39 19.29
CA PRO A 119 7.90 11.21 18.61
C PRO A 119 8.26 12.43 19.46
N PRO A 120 9.36 13.17 19.16
CA PRO A 120 9.61 14.43 19.83
C PRO A 120 8.46 15.42 19.52
N HIS A 121 7.84 15.95 20.57
CA HIS A 121 6.64 16.77 20.45
C HIS A 121 6.43 17.66 21.67
N ILE A 122 5.68 18.73 21.47
CA ILE A 122 4.97 19.50 22.50
C ILE A 122 3.49 19.14 22.39
N THR A 123 2.86 18.73 23.49
CA THR A 123 1.40 18.52 23.51
C THR A 123 0.67 19.86 23.54
N LEU A 124 -0.24 20.09 22.58
CA LEU A 124 -1.07 21.31 22.52
C LEU A 124 -2.50 21.05 23.03
N VAL A 125 -3.06 19.88 22.74
CA VAL A 125 -4.35 19.40 23.26
C VAL A 125 -4.19 17.93 23.61
N SER A 126 -4.62 17.55 24.82
CA SER A 126 -4.60 16.17 25.34
C SER A 126 -5.44 15.21 24.49
N PHE A 127 -5.35 13.90 24.77
CA PHE A 127 -6.28 12.91 24.19
C PHE A 127 -7.74 13.29 24.45
N PHE A 128 -8.52 13.43 23.38
CA PHE A 128 -9.98 13.63 23.43
C PHE A 128 -10.69 12.62 22.51
N LYS A 129 -11.80 12.04 22.97
CA LYS A 129 -12.64 11.16 22.14
C LYS A 129 -13.55 11.98 21.23
N ALA A 130 -13.67 11.59 19.96
CA ALA A 130 -14.56 12.25 18.99
C ALA A 130 -15.21 11.26 18.00
N PRO A 131 -16.50 11.44 17.61
CA PRO A 131 -17.17 10.55 16.67
C PRO A 131 -16.51 10.53 15.29
N ASP A 132 -16.47 9.36 14.65
CA ASP A 132 -15.81 9.16 13.34
C ASP A 132 -16.31 10.12 12.24
N GLU A 133 -17.59 10.53 12.31
CA GLU A 133 -18.19 11.52 11.41
C GLU A 133 -17.48 12.88 11.41
N THR A 134 -16.89 13.26 12.53
CA THR A 134 -16.21 14.55 12.71
C THR A 134 -14.75 14.51 12.26
N SER A 135 -14.19 13.33 11.99
CA SER A 135 -12.77 13.10 11.70
C SER A 135 -12.19 14.07 10.65
N LEU A 136 -12.85 14.20 9.50
CA LEU A 136 -12.45 15.11 8.43
C LEU A 136 -12.57 16.61 8.82
N GLN A 137 -13.50 16.95 9.71
CA GLN A 137 -13.69 18.31 10.20
C GLN A 137 -12.59 18.69 11.21
N LEU A 138 -12.20 17.76 12.10
CA LEU A 138 -11.06 17.92 13.01
C LEU A 138 -9.75 18.16 12.23
N GLY A 139 -9.48 17.33 11.22
CA GLY A 139 -8.33 17.51 10.33
C GLY A 139 -8.33 18.86 9.58
N LYS A 140 -9.51 19.34 9.15
CA LYS A 140 -9.65 20.66 8.51
C LYS A 140 -9.53 21.82 9.51
N ALA A 141 -9.93 21.65 10.78
CA ALA A 141 -9.80 22.68 11.81
C ALA A 141 -8.33 23.08 12.06
N VAL A 142 -7.37 22.15 11.92
CA VAL A 142 -5.93 22.46 12.05
C VAL A 142 -5.50 23.57 11.07
N LYS A 143 -5.92 23.51 9.79
CA LYS A 143 -5.59 24.55 8.80
C LYS A 143 -6.25 25.88 9.14
N HIS A 144 -7.55 25.86 9.45
CA HIS A 144 -8.29 27.07 9.84
C HIS A 144 -7.71 27.72 11.12
N VAL A 145 -7.13 26.96 12.06
CA VAL A 145 -6.48 27.53 13.24
C VAL A 145 -5.20 28.30 12.88
N VAL A 146 -4.34 27.73 12.03
CA VAL A 146 -3.12 28.41 11.56
C VAL A 146 -3.49 29.70 10.81
N GLU A 147 -4.46 29.61 9.89
CA GLU A 147 -4.97 30.77 9.13
C GLU A 147 -5.57 31.88 10.02
N ASN A 148 -6.20 31.52 11.14
CA ASN A 148 -6.80 32.49 12.07
C ASN A 148 -5.83 33.04 13.14
N VAL A 149 -4.77 32.31 13.50
CA VAL A 149 -3.74 32.79 14.45
C VAL A 149 -2.66 33.61 13.73
N GLY A 150 -2.41 33.32 12.46
CA GLY A 150 -1.43 34.01 11.63
C GLY A 150 0.00 33.53 11.85
N ASP A 151 0.94 34.30 11.31
CA ASP A 151 2.34 33.89 11.17
C ASP A 151 3.06 33.66 12.52
N PRO A 152 4.00 32.70 12.57
CA PRO A 152 4.81 32.48 13.77
C PRO A 152 5.72 33.68 14.08
N PRO A 153 6.22 33.81 15.32
CA PRO A 153 7.19 34.85 15.65
C PRO A 153 8.45 34.77 14.77
N ASN A 154 9.01 35.92 14.42
CA ASN A 154 10.29 36.02 13.69
C ASN A 154 11.52 35.60 14.55
N CYS A 155 11.32 35.34 15.84
CA CYS A 155 12.31 34.74 16.73
C CYS A 155 12.00 33.24 16.92
N PRO A 156 13.03 32.37 17.01
CA PRO A 156 12.82 30.96 17.22
C PRO A 156 12.25 30.65 18.61
N LEU A 157 11.62 29.48 18.76
CA LEU A 157 11.14 29.01 20.05
C LEU A 157 12.33 28.58 20.94
N LYS A 158 12.78 29.50 21.79
CA LYS A 158 13.77 29.22 22.85
C LYS A 158 13.28 28.07 23.75
N LEU A 159 14.13 27.06 23.89
CA LEU A 159 13.92 25.88 24.73
C LEU A 159 14.91 25.91 25.91
N GLU A 160 14.40 25.71 27.12
CA GLU A 160 15.18 25.74 28.36
C GLU A 160 15.14 24.36 29.03
N PRO A 161 16.30 23.73 29.32
CA PRO A 161 16.35 22.40 29.91
C PRO A 161 15.94 22.41 31.38
N TYR A 162 15.12 21.43 31.76
CA TYR A 162 14.67 21.18 33.12
C TYR A 162 14.90 19.72 33.49
N VAL A 163 15.56 19.50 34.63
CA VAL A 163 15.86 18.17 35.17
C VAL A 163 15.31 18.06 36.58
N SER A 164 14.56 16.99 36.82
CA SER A 164 14.03 16.60 38.13
C SER A 164 14.15 15.09 38.30
N HIS A 165 14.15 14.61 39.54
CA HIS A 165 14.40 13.20 39.91
C HIS A 165 13.65 12.15 39.07
N ASN A 166 12.40 12.40 38.65
CA ASN A 166 11.58 11.46 37.87
C ASN A 166 11.26 11.93 36.43
N PHE A 167 11.72 13.12 36.03
CA PHE A 167 11.34 13.76 34.76
C PHE A 167 12.40 14.74 34.26
N MET A 168 12.75 14.63 32.98
CA MET A 168 13.62 15.56 32.24
C MET A 168 12.92 16.04 30.97
N GLY A 169 13.06 17.32 30.63
CA GLY A 169 12.41 17.91 29.46
C GLY A 169 12.97 19.28 29.07
N LEU A 170 12.58 19.75 27.88
CA LEU A 170 12.88 21.09 27.36
C LEU A 170 11.61 21.93 27.39
N PHE A 171 11.53 22.96 28.22
CA PHE A 171 10.37 23.85 28.32
C PHE A 171 10.49 25.02 27.33
N VAL A 172 9.38 25.43 26.72
CA VAL A 172 9.33 26.65 25.89
C VAL A 172 9.31 27.86 26.82
N SER A 173 10.16 28.86 26.55
CA SER A 173 10.18 30.11 27.33
C SER A 173 8.81 30.81 27.31
N GLU A 174 8.43 31.45 28.42
CA GLU A 174 7.11 32.09 28.53
C GLU A 174 6.90 33.18 27.46
N GLU A 175 7.97 33.88 27.08
CA GLU A 175 8.01 34.91 26.03
C GLU A 175 7.63 34.40 24.63
N HIS A 176 7.69 33.09 24.38
CA HIS A 176 7.48 32.49 23.06
C HIS A 176 6.36 31.44 23.04
N ALA A 177 6.02 30.87 24.20
CA ALA A 177 4.93 29.90 24.36
C ALA A 177 3.56 30.45 23.91
N ASP A 178 3.32 31.76 23.99
CA ASP A 178 2.03 32.41 23.69
C ASP A 178 1.53 32.24 22.24
N TYR A 179 2.40 31.91 21.28
CA TYR A 179 1.95 31.55 19.93
C TYR A 179 1.28 30.16 19.94
N LEU A 180 1.94 29.16 20.53
CA LEU A 180 1.41 27.79 20.65
C LEU A 180 0.18 27.73 21.56
N LYS A 181 0.15 28.49 22.67
CA LYS A 181 -1.06 28.62 23.52
C LYS A 181 -2.27 29.12 22.72
N ARG A 182 -2.09 30.12 21.85
CA ARG A 182 -3.16 30.65 20.99
C ARG A 182 -3.65 29.61 19.97
N ILE A 183 -2.75 28.84 19.37
CA ILE A 183 -3.10 27.71 18.50
C ILE A 183 -3.93 26.66 19.26
N ALA A 184 -3.48 26.22 20.45
CA ALA A 184 -4.19 25.24 21.27
C ALA A 184 -5.61 25.71 21.64
N VAL A 185 -5.76 26.94 22.12
CA VAL A 185 -7.05 27.53 22.52
C VAL A 185 -7.99 27.71 21.33
N GLN A 186 -7.50 28.13 20.16
CA GLN A 186 -8.35 28.26 18.96
C GLN A 186 -8.75 26.89 18.38
N TYR A 187 -7.88 25.88 18.46
CA TYR A 187 -8.22 24.52 18.06
C TYR A 187 -9.30 23.94 18.97
N VAL A 188 -9.16 24.04 20.30
CA VAL A 188 -10.23 23.63 21.24
C VAL A 188 -11.55 24.34 20.93
N LYS A 189 -11.56 25.64 20.65
CA LYS A 189 -12.79 26.38 20.28
C LYS A 189 -13.44 25.84 19.00
N GLN A 190 -12.66 25.53 17.96
CA GLN A 190 -13.20 24.96 16.72
C GLN A 190 -13.71 23.52 16.93
N VAL A 191 -12.97 22.69 17.65
CA VAL A 191 -13.37 21.31 18.01
C VAL A 191 -14.66 21.31 18.86
N SER A 192 -14.79 22.23 19.81
CA SER A 192 -16.02 22.42 20.62
C SER A 192 -17.24 22.71 19.73
N SER A 193 -17.07 23.60 18.75
CA SER A 193 -18.11 23.97 17.78
C SER A 193 -18.48 22.80 16.85
N ILE A 194 -17.51 21.98 16.44
CA ILE A 194 -17.71 20.76 15.64
C ILE A 194 -18.47 19.68 16.43
N LEU A 195 -18.11 19.49 17.71
CA LEU A 195 -18.71 18.46 18.57
C LEU A 195 -20.04 18.88 19.22
N GLY A 196 -20.39 20.18 19.17
CA GLY A 196 -21.58 20.72 19.81
C GLY A 196 -21.52 20.79 21.34
N VAL A 197 -20.31 20.78 21.91
CA VAL A 197 -20.06 20.74 23.36
C VAL A 197 -19.66 22.13 23.86
N MET A 198 -20.21 22.55 25.01
CA MET A 198 -19.72 23.75 25.71
C MET A 198 -18.50 23.40 26.54
N VAL A 199 -17.40 24.14 26.37
CA VAL A 199 -16.20 24.02 27.20
C VAL A 199 -16.21 25.12 28.26
N ASP A 200 -16.14 24.72 29.52
CA ASP A 200 -15.89 25.62 30.65
C ASP A 200 -14.44 26.09 30.63
N THR A 201 -14.13 27.10 29.80
CA THR A 201 -12.83 27.78 29.83
C THR A 201 -12.73 28.69 31.05
N TYR A 202 -12.55 28.09 32.24
CA TYR A 202 -12.36 28.80 33.49
C TYR A 202 -11.02 28.49 34.14
N GLU A 203 -10.31 29.55 34.53
CA GLU A 203 -8.97 29.49 35.11
C GLU A 203 -9.01 29.05 36.58
N HIS A 204 -8.94 27.74 36.87
CA HIS A 204 -8.63 27.30 38.23
C HIS A 204 -8.02 25.88 38.34
N LEU A 205 -7.29 25.68 39.43
CA LEU A 205 -6.77 24.40 39.97
C LEU A 205 -5.51 23.79 39.29
N ASP A 206 -4.99 22.75 39.95
CA ASP A 206 -3.57 22.65 40.28
C ASP A 206 -2.68 22.02 39.21
N ALA A 207 -1.58 22.71 38.91
CA ALA A 207 -0.58 22.32 37.91
C ALA A 207 0.15 20.99 38.25
N LEU A 208 0.07 20.50 39.49
CA LEU A 208 0.67 19.21 39.87
C LEU A 208 -0.25 18.01 39.60
N GLY A 209 -1.58 18.18 39.73
CA GLY A 209 -2.53 17.10 39.49
C GLY A 209 -2.67 16.74 38.01
N THR A 210 -2.73 17.75 37.15
CA THR A 210 -2.85 17.55 35.69
C THR A 210 -1.53 17.09 35.06
N CYS A 211 -0.37 17.49 35.59
CA CYS A 211 0.94 17.09 35.05
C CYS A 211 1.42 15.73 35.57
N PHE A 212 1.01 15.30 36.77
CA PHE A 212 1.46 14.03 37.37
C PHE A 212 0.31 13.19 37.97
N PRO A 213 -0.58 12.62 37.14
CA PRO A 213 -1.68 11.75 37.61
C PRO A 213 -1.22 10.53 38.46
N TRP A 214 0.04 10.12 38.26
CA TRP A 214 0.71 8.99 38.90
C TRP A 214 1.35 9.33 40.27
N CYS A 215 1.41 10.62 40.65
CA CYS A 215 1.94 11.06 41.95
C CYS A 215 0.87 11.13 43.06
N THR A 216 -0.38 10.78 42.77
CA THR A 216 -1.49 10.78 43.75
C THR A 216 -2.18 9.42 43.84
N MET A 217 -2.37 8.93 45.07
CA MET A 217 -3.13 7.69 45.33
C MET A 217 -4.55 7.75 44.73
N PRO A 218 -5.09 6.64 44.18
CA PRO A 218 -6.42 6.61 43.59
C PRO A 218 -7.50 6.82 44.67
N GLN A 219 -8.08 8.02 44.69
CA GLN A 219 -9.28 8.35 45.46
C GLN A 219 -10.50 8.18 44.55
N GLU A 220 -11.19 7.04 44.67
CA GLU A 220 -12.48 6.82 44.00
C GLU A 220 -13.47 7.93 44.36
N LYS A 221 -14.01 8.61 43.34
CA LYS A 221 -15.16 9.52 43.49
C LYS A 221 -16.39 8.89 42.81
N PRO A 222 -17.54 8.82 43.49
CA PRO A 222 -18.66 8.02 43.01
C PRO A 222 -19.30 8.64 41.76
N ILE A 223 -19.41 7.83 40.70
CA ILE A 223 -20.13 8.18 39.48
C ILE A 223 -21.61 8.37 39.82
N LYS A 224 -22.12 9.60 39.72
CA LYS A 224 -23.56 9.87 39.79
C LYS A 224 -24.18 9.57 38.43
N SER A 225 -25.13 8.63 38.40
CA SER A 225 -25.83 8.24 37.18
C SER A 225 -26.66 9.38 36.57
N CYS A 226 -26.36 9.75 35.33
CA CYS A 226 -27.27 10.49 34.47
C CYS A 226 -27.14 9.97 33.03
N SER A 227 -28.25 9.69 32.36
CA SER A 227 -28.29 8.86 31.16
C SER A 227 -28.26 9.67 29.85
N THR A 228 -27.15 10.34 29.56
CA THR A 228 -26.88 11.00 28.27
C THR A 228 -25.39 10.95 27.93
N TRP A 229 -25.04 10.49 26.71
CA TRP A 229 -23.64 10.31 26.26
C TRP A 229 -22.85 11.63 26.06
N PHE A 230 -23.51 12.79 26.14
CA PHE A 230 -22.96 14.10 25.73
C PHE A 230 -22.12 14.83 26.81
N SER A 231 -21.83 14.21 27.96
CA SER A 231 -21.37 14.93 29.17
C SER A 231 -19.97 14.58 29.67
N ALA A 232 -19.09 14.02 28.84
CA ALA A 232 -17.74 13.60 29.26
C ALA A 232 -16.64 13.64 28.17
N ILE A 233 -16.72 14.57 27.20
CA ILE A 233 -15.56 14.82 26.31
C ILE A 233 -14.59 15.76 27.03
N ASN A 234 -13.49 15.21 27.57
CA ASN A 234 -12.47 16.04 28.19
C ASN A 234 -11.57 16.70 27.12
N LEU A 235 -11.75 18.00 26.90
CA LEU A 235 -11.11 18.76 25.82
C LEU A 235 -10.25 19.89 26.38
N GLU A 236 -9.08 19.52 26.92
CA GLU A 236 -8.16 20.44 27.57
C GLU A 236 -7.09 20.99 26.61
N ALA A 237 -7.03 22.33 26.47
CA ALA A 237 -5.90 23.02 25.84
C ALA A 237 -4.72 23.12 26.82
N HIS A 238 -3.57 22.60 26.45
CA HIS A 238 -2.34 22.77 27.23
C HIS A 238 -1.81 24.19 27.06
N VAL A 239 -2.09 25.03 28.05
CA VAL A 239 -1.65 26.43 28.11
C VAL A 239 -0.62 26.71 29.21
N LYS A 240 -0.38 25.74 30.09
CA LYS A 240 0.64 25.78 31.15
C LYS A 240 1.86 24.97 30.69
N SER A 241 3.07 25.49 30.96
CA SER A 241 4.33 24.73 30.92
C SER A 241 4.52 23.80 29.71
N LEU A 242 4.41 24.37 28.50
CA LEU A 242 4.66 23.66 27.24
C LEU A 242 6.12 23.14 27.19
N HIS A 243 6.29 21.86 26.85
CA HIS A 243 7.60 21.21 26.84
C HIS A 243 7.70 20.07 25.84
N ILE A 244 8.95 19.71 25.49
CA ILE A 244 9.31 18.41 24.93
C ILE A 244 9.79 17.53 26.09
N THR A 245 9.20 16.34 26.25
CA THR A 245 9.67 15.35 27.23
C THR A 245 10.94 14.67 26.71
N LEU A 246 12.02 14.69 27.49
CA LEU A 246 13.28 14.01 27.15
C LEU A 246 13.35 12.62 27.78
N ALA A 247 13.04 12.49 29.07
CA ALA A 247 13.02 11.19 29.76
C ALA A 247 12.08 11.23 30.98
N TYR A 248 11.33 10.15 31.20
CA TYR A 248 10.56 9.91 32.43
C TYR A 248 10.31 8.40 32.60
N HIS A 249 9.94 7.95 33.80
CA HIS A 249 9.83 6.51 34.13
C HIS A 249 11.11 5.72 33.80
N PHE A 250 12.28 6.28 34.14
CA PHE A 250 13.59 5.61 34.08
C PHE A 250 14.02 5.14 35.49
N ASP A 251 14.97 4.20 35.57
CA ASP A 251 15.56 3.77 36.84
C ASP A 251 16.36 4.91 37.48
N VAL A 252 16.26 5.08 38.80
CA VAL A 252 17.02 6.07 39.59
C VAL A 252 18.53 5.91 39.39
N ALA A 253 19.02 4.68 39.14
CA ALA A 253 20.42 4.41 38.84
C ALA A 253 20.92 5.10 37.55
N ALA A 254 20.03 5.37 36.58
CA ALA A 254 20.36 6.04 35.32
C ALA A 254 20.30 7.59 35.43
N PHE A 255 19.84 8.15 36.55
CA PHE A 255 19.55 9.58 36.67
C PHE A 255 20.78 10.48 36.38
N ASP A 256 21.94 10.18 36.96
CA ASP A 256 23.12 11.03 36.81
C ASP A 256 23.69 10.98 35.37
N GLU A 257 23.65 9.83 34.72
CA GLU A 257 24.09 9.69 33.32
C GLU A 257 23.12 10.38 32.34
N LEU A 258 21.81 10.20 32.53
CA LEU A 258 20.79 10.92 31.77
C LEU A 258 20.90 12.44 31.98
N LYS A 259 21.12 12.89 33.21
CA LYS A 259 21.32 14.32 33.53
C LYS A 259 22.54 14.87 32.80
N ASN A 260 23.68 14.18 32.83
CA ASN A 260 24.86 14.58 32.08
C ASN A 260 24.57 14.67 30.57
N LEU A 261 23.71 13.80 30.03
CA LEU A 261 23.31 13.84 28.62
C LEU A 261 22.41 15.04 28.30
N VAL A 262 21.52 15.46 29.21
CA VAL A 262 20.74 16.69 29.09
C VAL A 262 21.62 17.93 29.23
N ASP A 263 22.54 17.98 30.19
CA ASP A 263 23.45 19.12 30.39
C ASP A 263 24.37 19.36 29.17
N ASN A 264 24.75 18.28 28.46
CA ASN A 264 25.51 18.34 27.20
C ASN A 264 24.65 18.70 25.97
N MET A 265 23.32 18.64 26.06
CA MET A 265 22.45 19.09 24.96
C MET A 265 22.35 20.62 24.96
N GLN A 266 22.79 21.25 23.88
CA GLN A 266 22.50 22.65 23.57
C GLN A 266 21.48 22.68 22.42
N PRO A 267 20.19 22.99 22.66
CA PRO A 267 19.16 22.98 21.64
C PRO A 267 19.48 23.92 20.47
N VAL A 268 19.32 23.46 19.23
CA VAL A 268 19.64 24.27 18.04
C VAL A 268 18.64 25.42 17.87
N ASP A 269 19.14 26.66 17.89
CA ASP A 269 18.33 27.89 17.78
C ASP A 269 17.44 27.94 16.51
N HIS A 270 17.89 27.37 15.39
CA HIS A 270 17.11 27.36 14.15
C HIS A 270 16.20 26.13 14.04
N SER A 271 15.15 26.10 14.86
CA SER A 271 14.12 25.06 14.88
C SER A 271 12.94 25.37 13.93
N SER A 272 12.69 24.50 12.96
CA SER A 272 11.43 24.45 12.24
C SER A 272 10.42 23.60 13.00
N TRP A 273 9.12 23.82 12.77
CA TRP A 273 8.04 23.17 13.53
C TRP A 273 6.88 22.77 12.63
N GLU A 274 6.20 21.68 12.98
CA GLU A 274 5.04 21.15 12.26
C GLU A 274 3.92 20.77 13.23
N LEU A 275 2.72 21.30 12.99
CA LEU A 275 1.52 20.97 13.76
C LEU A 275 0.89 19.68 13.24
N ARG A 276 0.74 18.67 14.10
CA ARG A 276 0.29 17.33 13.73
C ARG A 276 -0.92 16.87 14.55
N LEU A 277 -1.97 16.42 13.86
CA LEU A 277 -3.15 15.77 14.45
C LEU A 277 -3.08 14.26 14.21
N TYR A 278 -2.98 13.51 15.30
CA TYR A 278 -3.00 12.04 15.31
C TYR A 278 -4.31 11.50 15.89
N SER A 279 -4.66 10.25 15.58
CA SER A 279 -5.65 9.48 16.34
C SER A 279 -5.26 8.01 16.53
N ARG A 280 -5.74 7.40 17.62
CA ARG A 280 -5.56 5.99 17.98
C ARG A 280 -6.90 5.30 18.28
N ASP A 281 -6.87 3.97 18.30
CA ASP A 281 -7.98 3.16 18.79
C ASP A 281 -7.92 3.09 20.33
N PRO A 282 -8.99 3.48 21.06
CA PRO A 282 -8.98 3.52 22.52
C PRO A 282 -8.86 2.14 23.17
N ARG A 283 -9.18 1.03 22.46
CA ARG A 283 -9.05 -0.34 22.99
C ARG A 283 -7.63 -0.64 23.46
N PHE A 284 -6.64 -0.10 22.76
CA PHE A 284 -5.23 -0.40 22.94
C PHE A 284 -4.46 0.70 23.68
N ALA A 285 -5.16 1.63 24.33
CA ALA A 285 -4.58 2.80 25.01
C ALA A 285 -3.57 2.46 26.13
N ASN A 286 -3.60 1.23 26.66
CA ASN A 286 -2.69 0.70 27.69
C ASN A 286 -1.85 -0.49 27.18
N HIS A 287 -1.82 -0.77 25.86
CA HIS A 287 -1.05 -1.86 25.28
C HIS A 287 0.31 -1.36 24.78
N GLN A 288 1.34 -2.19 24.93
CA GLN A 288 2.64 -1.93 24.31
C GLN A 288 2.60 -2.37 22.85
N VAL A 289 3.29 -1.62 21.97
CA VAL A 289 3.30 -1.87 20.53
C VAL A 289 4.58 -2.60 20.13
N TYR A 290 4.43 -3.70 19.40
CA TYR A 290 5.51 -4.57 18.95
C TYR A 290 5.47 -4.73 17.43
N LYS A 291 6.54 -4.37 16.74
CA LYS A 291 6.65 -4.52 15.28
C LYS A 291 7.07 -5.93 14.90
N VAL A 292 6.38 -6.55 13.94
CA VAL A 292 6.72 -7.89 13.42
C VAL A 292 8.03 -7.82 12.62
N THR A 293 9.05 -8.53 13.10
CA THR A 293 10.37 -8.66 12.47
C THR A 293 10.54 -9.96 11.67
N GLN A 294 9.74 -10.98 11.96
CA GLN A 294 9.70 -12.24 11.22
C GLN A 294 8.26 -12.67 10.95
N GLY A 295 7.95 -13.06 9.71
CA GLY A 295 6.61 -13.53 9.34
C GLY A 295 6.32 -14.92 9.88
N TYR A 296 5.05 -15.18 10.24
CA TYR A 296 4.60 -16.44 10.82
C TYR A 296 3.21 -16.83 10.29
N ALA A 297 3.06 -18.11 9.91
CA ALA A 297 1.78 -18.69 9.52
C ALA A 297 1.27 -19.59 10.65
N PRO A 298 0.00 -19.43 11.10
CA PRO A 298 -0.53 -20.15 12.25
C PRO A 298 -0.76 -21.64 11.95
N ASN A 299 -0.43 -22.49 12.93
CA ASN A 299 -0.65 -23.94 12.86
C ASN A 299 -1.95 -24.37 13.54
N ALA A 300 -2.32 -23.73 14.66
CA ALA A 300 -3.60 -23.86 15.35
C ALA A 300 -4.53 -22.66 15.10
N SER A 301 -5.81 -22.82 15.45
CA SER A 301 -6.88 -21.82 15.18
C SER A 301 -6.88 -20.60 16.13
N ASP A 302 -6.09 -20.67 17.19
CA ASP A 302 -5.88 -19.66 18.23
C ASP A 302 -4.52 -18.95 18.11
N GLU A 303 -3.69 -19.35 17.13
CA GLU A 303 -2.46 -18.66 16.76
C GLU A 303 -2.73 -17.48 15.80
N LEU A 304 -1.97 -16.39 15.93
CA LEU A 304 -2.08 -15.19 15.10
C LEU A 304 -1.12 -15.25 13.90
N GLU A 305 -1.63 -14.94 12.70
CA GLU A 305 -0.80 -14.74 11.50
C GLU A 305 0.04 -13.45 11.65
N LEU A 306 1.37 -13.57 11.57
CA LEU A 306 2.26 -12.41 11.64
C LEU A 306 2.73 -12.01 10.24
N VAL A 307 2.30 -10.83 9.80
CA VAL A 307 2.74 -10.23 8.53
C VAL A 307 3.95 -9.33 8.80
N LEU A 308 5.02 -9.49 8.01
CA LEU A 308 6.23 -8.67 8.13
C LEU A 308 5.92 -7.18 8.07
N GLY A 309 6.33 -6.44 9.12
CA GLY A 309 6.10 -5.01 9.23
C GLY A 309 4.76 -4.58 9.86
N ASP A 310 3.85 -5.50 10.20
CA ASP A 310 2.67 -5.22 11.01
C ASP A 310 3.06 -4.82 12.45
N TYR A 311 2.12 -4.20 13.17
CA TYR A 311 2.23 -3.85 14.58
C TYR A 311 1.25 -4.70 15.40
N ILE A 312 1.73 -5.29 16.49
CA ILE A 312 0.93 -6.08 17.41
C ILE A 312 0.79 -5.30 18.72
N TYR A 313 -0.45 -5.15 19.19
CA TYR A 313 -0.77 -4.65 20.52
C TYR A 313 -0.71 -5.80 21.53
N ILE A 314 0.11 -5.66 22.57
CA ILE A 314 0.33 -6.69 23.60
C ILE A 314 0.20 -6.03 24.98
N GLU A 315 -0.55 -6.64 25.90
CA GLU A 315 -0.61 -6.17 27.28
C GLU A 315 0.67 -6.54 28.05
N GLU A 316 1.20 -5.62 28.87
CA GLU A 316 2.46 -5.81 29.60
C GLU A 316 2.47 -7.05 30.52
N LYS A 317 1.30 -7.43 31.03
CA LYS A 317 1.12 -8.63 31.88
C LYS A 317 1.43 -9.95 31.15
N GLU A 318 1.28 -10.01 29.83
CA GLU A 318 1.40 -11.26 29.06
C GLU A 318 2.84 -11.78 29.10
N PHE A 319 3.83 -10.89 29.02
CA PHE A 319 5.25 -11.23 29.16
C PHE A 319 5.63 -11.81 30.53
N ALA A 320 4.82 -11.57 31.58
CA ALA A 320 5.00 -12.17 32.90
C ALA A 320 4.26 -13.52 33.05
N ASN A 321 3.28 -13.80 32.19
CA ASN A 321 2.43 -15.00 32.25
C ASN A 321 2.94 -16.15 31.38
N SER A 322 3.79 -15.88 30.38
CA SER A 322 4.18 -16.83 29.32
C SER A 322 5.60 -17.39 29.46
N PRO A 323 5.80 -18.54 30.15
CA PRO A 323 7.13 -19.13 30.37
C PRO A 323 7.76 -19.78 29.12
N ASP A 324 6.99 -19.92 28.03
CA ASP A 324 7.39 -20.51 26.75
C ASP A 324 7.65 -19.48 25.64
N GLY A 325 7.44 -18.18 25.92
CA GLY A 325 7.61 -17.08 24.98
C GLY A 325 6.42 -16.85 24.03
N TRP A 326 5.27 -17.50 24.24
CA TRP A 326 4.04 -17.26 23.47
C TRP A 326 3.11 -16.29 24.19
N VAL A 327 2.84 -15.13 23.61
CA VAL A 327 2.04 -14.06 24.22
C VAL A 327 0.75 -13.83 23.43
N HIS A 328 -0.34 -13.46 24.11
CA HIS A 328 -1.57 -13.06 23.44
C HIS A 328 -1.48 -11.59 22.99
N GLY A 329 -1.85 -11.31 21.74
CA GLY A 329 -1.81 -9.96 21.17
C GLY A 329 -2.83 -9.74 20.07
N THR A 330 -2.97 -8.49 19.61
CA THR A 330 -3.91 -8.10 18.55
C THR A 330 -3.19 -7.40 17.41
N SER A 331 -3.38 -7.87 16.18
CA SER A 331 -2.80 -7.27 14.96
C SER A 331 -3.46 -5.92 14.64
N TRP A 332 -2.65 -4.90 14.38
CA TRP A 332 -3.09 -3.57 13.94
C TRP A 332 -3.61 -3.59 12.49
N LEU A 333 -3.00 -4.41 11.62
CA LEU A 333 -3.42 -4.54 10.23
C LEU A 333 -4.80 -5.19 10.08
N THR A 334 -5.21 -6.06 11.00
CA THR A 334 -6.41 -6.91 10.86
C THR A 334 -7.43 -6.81 11.99
N GLY A 335 -7.08 -6.24 13.14
CA GLY A 335 -7.91 -6.21 14.35
C GLY A 335 -8.19 -7.58 14.97
N VAL A 336 -7.53 -8.65 14.51
CA VAL A 336 -7.67 -10.02 15.03
C VAL A 336 -6.72 -10.24 16.20
N SER A 337 -7.22 -10.87 17.27
CA SER A 337 -6.45 -11.29 18.44
C SER A 337 -6.10 -12.77 18.40
N GLY A 338 -4.94 -13.15 18.93
CA GLY A 338 -4.50 -14.54 19.04
C GLY A 338 -3.13 -14.66 19.72
N TYR A 339 -2.64 -15.88 19.89
CA TYR A 339 -1.31 -16.16 20.45
C TYR A 339 -0.22 -16.03 19.37
N LEU A 340 0.90 -15.41 19.73
CA LEU A 340 2.06 -15.25 18.86
C LEU A 340 3.39 -15.57 19.57
N PRO A 341 4.39 -16.10 18.86
CA PRO A 341 5.75 -16.22 19.40
C PRO A 341 6.38 -14.83 19.52
N ALA A 342 6.58 -14.34 20.75
CA ALA A 342 7.03 -12.97 21.02
C ALA A 342 8.37 -12.64 20.33
N VAL A 343 9.23 -13.64 20.17
CA VAL A 343 10.56 -13.56 19.54
C VAL A 343 10.55 -13.11 18.07
N PHE A 344 9.41 -13.17 17.37
CA PHE A 344 9.26 -12.67 16.01
C PHE A 344 8.80 -11.20 15.94
N THR A 345 8.84 -10.50 17.10
CA THR A 345 8.45 -9.11 17.23
C THR A 345 9.48 -8.30 18.04
N ARG A 346 9.47 -6.97 17.89
CA ARG A 346 10.34 -6.05 18.64
C ARG A 346 9.56 -4.83 19.11
N ARG A 347 9.66 -4.46 20.39
CA ARG A 347 9.01 -3.26 20.95
C ARG A 347 9.38 -2.01 20.16
N THR A 348 8.37 -1.22 19.82
CA THR A 348 8.44 0.00 19.00
C THR A 348 7.64 1.12 19.70
N ALA A 349 7.64 2.35 19.18
CA ALA A 349 6.91 3.44 19.82
C ALA A 349 5.38 3.23 19.68
N GLU A 350 4.58 3.60 20.68
CA GLU A 350 3.11 3.54 20.58
C GLU A 350 2.61 4.35 19.36
N SER A 351 3.26 5.49 19.11
CA SER A 351 2.96 6.38 18.00
C SER A 351 3.15 5.77 16.61
N ASP A 352 3.92 4.69 16.47
CA ASP A 352 4.17 4.04 15.17
C ASP A 352 2.89 3.40 14.60
N ALA A 353 1.92 3.09 15.48
CA ALA A 353 0.61 2.55 15.14
C ALA A 353 -0.51 3.63 15.07
N TRP A 354 -0.18 4.92 15.19
CA TRP A 354 -1.16 6.01 15.20
C TRP A 354 -1.48 6.56 13.80
N THR A 355 -2.74 6.88 13.57
CA THR A 355 -3.22 7.48 12.33
C THR A 355 -2.90 8.98 12.31
N LEU A 356 -1.99 9.45 11.44
CA LEU A 356 -1.85 10.89 11.17
C LEU A 356 -2.98 11.36 10.23
N HIS A 357 -3.74 12.38 10.64
CA HIS A 357 -4.84 13.02 9.89
C HIS A 357 -4.40 14.29 9.16
N ARG A 358 -3.61 15.14 9.82
CA ARG A 358 -3.08 16.36 9.20
C ARG A 358 -1.74 16.75 9.79
N ALA A 359 -0.89 17.31 8.94
CA ALA A 359 0.36 17.96 9.28
C ALA A 359 0.42 19.33 8.57
N ILE A 360 0.94 20.37 9.23
CA ILE A 360 1.12 21.72 8.68
C ILE A 360 2.39 22.38 9.25
N SER A 361 3.33 22.74 8.39
CA SER A 361 4.57 23.43 8.77
C SER A 361 4.34 24.88 9.18
N LEU A 362 5.06 25.33 10.20
CA LEU A 362 5.11 26.73 10.65
C LEU A 362 6.34 27.43 10.06
N GLY A 363 6.12 28.51 9.32
CA GLY A 363 7.19 29.49 9.01
C GLY A 363 7.62 29.67 7.55
N ASN A 364 6.79 29.44 6.53
CA ASN A 364 7.16 29.80 5.15
C ASN A 364 5.99 30.27 4.26
N ASN A 365 5.64 31.56 4.34
CA ASN A 365 4.61 32.19 3.50
C ASN A 365 5.14 32.56 2.10
N ASN A 366 5.58 31.57 1.30
CA ASN A 366 5.62 31.63 -0.18
C ASN A 366 6.10 30.31 -0.80
N SER A 367 5.27 29.28 -0.78
CA SER A 367 5.26 28.19 -1.78
C SER A 367 3.96 27.37 -1.68
N SER A 368 3.73 26.51 -2.66
CA SER A 368 2.48 25.74 -2.87
C SER A 368 1.90 25.06 -1.62
N ASP A 369 0.56 25.03 -1.52
CA ASP A 369 -0.18 24.21 -0.54
C ASP A 369 0.44 22.82 -0.37
N CYS A 370 0.85 22.48 0.87
CA CYS A 370 1.04 21.11 1.32
C CYS A 370 -0.33 20.43 1.48
N LYS A 371 -1.01 20.24 0.34
CA LYS A 371 -2.39 19.75 0.24
C LYS A 371 -2.62 18.54 1.14
N SER A 372 -3.71 18.55 1.89
CA SER A 372 -4.36 17.31 2.26
C SER A 372 -4.88 16.64 1.00
N GLU A 373 -4.81 15.31 0.92
CA GLU A 373 -5.32 14.49 -0.20
C GLU A 373 -6.85 14.61 -0.39
N SER A 374 -7.53 15.41 0.45
CA SER A 374 -8.98 15.65 0.50
C SER A 374 -9.61 16.18 -0.79
N ASP A 375 -8.82 16.69 -1.73
CA ASP A 375 -9.31 17.38 -2.94
C ASP A 375 -8.52 16.96 -4.22
N SER A 376 -7.76 15.86 -4.20
CA SER A 376 -7.18 15.26 -5.42
C SER A 376 -6.79 13.78 -5.26
N ASN A 377 -7.37 12.91 -6.10
CA ASN A 377 -7.05 11.48 -6.17
C ASN A 377 -5.66 11.23 -6.80
N THR A 378 -4.62 11.11 -5.97
CA THR A 378 -3.28 10.60 -6.34
C THR A 378 -2.67 9.93 -5.11
N ASP A 379 -2.14 8.72 -5.25
CA ASP A 379 -1.62 7.94 -4.12
C ASP A 379 -0.24 8.42 -3.64
N GLY A 380 -0.15 8.72 -2.33
CA GLY A 380 0.76 7.97 -1.46
C GLY A 380 2.10 8.60 -1.11
N GLU A 381 2.25 8.96 0.17
CA GLU A 381 3.56 9.12 0.80
C GLU A 381 3.53 8.81 2.31
N MET A 382 4.40 7.89 2.76
CA MET A 382 4.91 7.78 4.14
C MET A 382 5.93 6.62 4.22
N THR A 383 7.23 6.93 4.34
CA THR A 383 8.25 6.26 5.19
C THR A 383 9.65 6.80 4.89
N THR A 384 10.00 7.94 5.47
CA THR A 384 11.39 8.43 5.56
C THR A 384 11.62 9.15 6.89
N ASN A 385 12.86 9.07 7.37
CA ASN A 385 13.45 9.70 8.58
C ASN A 385 13.61 8.82 9.83
N TYR A 386 14.61 7.93 9.78
CA TYR A 386 15.59 7.79 10.86
C TYR A 386 16.98 8.00 10.25
N PRO A 387 17.97 8.54 11.00
CA PRO A 387 19.28 8.90 10.46
C PRO A 387 20.17 7.67 10.22
N HIS A 388 21.14 7.79 9.31
CA HIS A 388 22.32 6.93 9.28
C HIS A 388 23.55 7.72 8.86
N GLU A 389 24.70 7.34 9.41
CA GLU A 389 26.00 8.01 9.29
C GLU A 389 26.50 8.18 7.85
N ASP A 390 27.33 9.22 7.64
CA ASP A 390 27.97 9.70 6.40
C ASP A 390 27.88 8.79 5.16
N ALA A 391 26.67 8.67 4.61
CA ALA A 391 26.39 7.94 3.39
C ALA A 391 27.04 8.57 2.15
N THR A 392 27.50 9.83 2.26
CA THR A 392 28.26 10.55 1.24
C THR A 392 29.67 9.99 1.08
N GLN A 393 30.46 9.90 2.16
CA GLN A 393 31.81 9.34 2.06
C GLN A 393 31.75 7.81 1.86
N LEU A 394 30.93 7.09 2.62
CA LEU A 394 30.79 5.64 2.46
C LEU A 394 30.23 5.26 1.08
N GLY A 395 29.36 6.11 0.51
CA GLY A 395 28.82 5.97 -0.84
C GLY A 395 29.85 6.28 -1.93
N HIS A 396 30.73 7.27 -1.74
CA HIS A 396 31.80 7.56 -2.69
C HIS A 396 32.85 6.44 -2.71
N GLU A 397 33.28 5.96 -1.54
CA GLU A 397 34.26 4.87 -1.44
C GLU A 397 33.70 3.56 -2.01
N LYS A 398 32.48 3.17 -1.61
CA LYS A 398 31.80 1.98 -2.16
C LYS A 398 31.47 2.12 -3.65
N SER A 399 31.16 3.31 -4.17
CA SER A 399 30.88 3.47 -5.61
C SER A 399 32.16 3.46 -6.45
N GLU A 400 33.29 3.94 -5.96
CA GLU A 400 34.60 3.76 -6.62
C GLU A 400 35.05 2.30 -6.61
N GLU A 401 34.85 1.55 -5.51
CA GLU A 401 35.11 0.11 -5.49
C GLU A 401 34.14 -0.66 -6.39
N THR A 402 32.83 -0.41 -6.28
CA THR A 402 31.80 -1.02 -7.15
C THR A 402 32.07 -0.68 -8.61
N TYR A 403 32.51 0.53 -8.96
CA TYR A 403 32.84 0.89 -10.34
C TYR A 403 34.11 0.19 -10.83
N LYS A 404 35.12 -0.02 -9.98
CA LYS A 404 36.31 -0.82 -10.32
C LYS A 404 35.97 -2.30 -10.49
N GLU A 405 35.08 -2.85 -9.68
CA GLU A 405 34.56 -4.22 -9.85
C GLU A 405 33.66 -4.35 -11.09
N TRP A 406 32.78 -3.39 -11.34
CA TRP A 406 31.88 -3.35 -12.50
C TRP A 406 32.67 -3.17 -13.81
N ASN A 407 33.72 -2.35 -13.80
CA ASN A 407 34.61 -2.18 -14.95
C ASN A 407 35.50 -3.43 -15.17
N LYS A 408 35.99 -4.08 -14.09
CA LYS A 408 36.60 -5.43 -14.20
C LYS A 408 35.63 -6.45 -14.79
N TYR A 409 34.40 -6.49 -14.29
CA TYR A 409 33.34 -7.37 -14.75
C TYR A 409 33.05 -7.18 -16.23
N TRP A 410 32.82 -5.95 -16.71
CA TRP A 410 32.60 -5.69 -18.13
C TRP A 410 33.84 -5.95 -19.00
N THR A 411 35.04 -5.68 -18.50
CA THR A 411 36.30 -6.02 -19.20
C THR A 411 36.46 -7.54 -19.33
N ALA A 412 36.12 -8.31 -18.29
CA ALA A 412 36.14 -9.78 -18.33
C ALA A 412 35.05 -10.35 -19.24
N VAL A 413 33.81 -9.86 -19.14
CA VAL A 413 32.66 -10.23 -19.97
C VAL A 413 32.88 -9.93 -21.47
N GLN A 414 33.75 -8.97 -21.80
CA GLN A 414 34.17 -8.70 -23.18
C GLN A 414 35.32 -9.57 -23.69
N LEU A 415 36.11 -10.20 -22.80
CA LEU A 415 37.35 -10.90 -23.17
C LEU A 415 37.29 -12.43 -23.04
N ASP A 416 36.53 -12.99 -22.10
CA ASP A 416 36.45 -14.44 -21.90
C ASP A 416 35.02 -14.99 -21.77
N LYS A 417 34.86 -16.26 -22.15
CA LYS A 417 33.63 -17.05 -21.96
C LYS A 417 33.88 -18.11 -20.89
N SER A 418 32.89 -18.35 -20.02
CA SER A 418 32.98 -19.18 -18.78
C SER A 418 33.95 -18.57 -17.75
N ASP A 419 33.65 -18.47 -16.45
CA ASP A 419 32.69 -19.22 -15.62
C ASP A 419 31.84 -18.34 -14.67
N GLY A 420 30.91 -18.97 -13.93
CA GLY A 420 29.83 -18.29 -13.20
C GLY A 420 30.15 -17.71 -11.81
N ILE A 421 29.43 -16.64 -11.46
CA ILE A 421 29.55 -15.90 -10.19
C ILE A 421 28.74 -16.60 -9.08
N LEU A 422 29.33 -17.58 -8.41
CA LEU A 422 28.76 -18.22 -7.20
C LEU A 422 29.75 -18.51 -6.06
N ASN A 423 31.05 -18.18 -6.22
CA ASN A 423 32.09 -18.55 -5.25
C ASN A 423 32.55 -17.44 -4.29
N ILE A 424 31.96 -16.24 -4.31
CA ILE A 424 32.39 -15.11 -3.45
C ILE A 424 31.19 -14.45 -2.74
N THR A 425 30.64 -15.16 -1.76
CA THR A 425 30.13 -14.68 -0.45
C THR A 425 29.35 -15.82 0.21
N GLN A 426 29.87 -16.37 1.32
CA GLN A 426 29.24 -17.50 2.01
C GLN A 426 28.51 -17.07 3.29
N GLY A 427 27.38 -17.73 3.55
CA GLY A 427 26.65 -17.68 4.81
C GLY A 427 25.93 -19.01 5.06
N ILE A 428 26.71 -20.03 5.46
CA ILE A 428 26.32 -21.47 5.60
C ILE A 428 26.26 -22.24 4.25
N PRO A 429 27.19 -23.20 4.01
CA PRO A 429 27.09 -24.14 2.89
C PRO A 429 26.16 -25.31 3.20
N ILE A 430 25.18 -25.58 2.33
CA ILE A 430 24.47 -26.88 2.31
C ILE A 430 25.27 -27.83 1.41
N GLU A 431 25.93 -28.83 1.99
CA GLU A 431 26.75 -29.78 1.23
C GLU A 431 25.92 -30.77 0.39
N TRP A 432 25.70 -30.46 -0.89
CA TRP A 432 25.32 -31.46 -1.90
C TRP A 432 26.57 -32.16 -2.46
N LYS A 433 27.17 -33.05 -1.66
CA LYS A 433 28.28 -33.91 -2.12
C LYS A 433 27.79 -35.05 -3.01
N SER A 434 27.91 -34.84 -4.32
CA SER A 434 27.73 -35.85 -5.35
C SER A 434 28.75 -36.99 -5.23
N ASN A 435 28.38 -38.09 -4.57
CA ASN A 435 29.17 -39.33 -4.57
C ASN A 435 28.86 -40.17 -5.80
N GLY A 436 29.65 -39.99 -6.86
CA GLY A 436 29.70 -40.93 -7.99
C GLY A 436 30.46 -42.21 -7.63
N ASN A 437 30.05 -43.32 -8.27
CA ASN A 437 30.78 -44.59 -8.35
C ASN A 437 31.13 -45.30 -7.01
N LYS A 438 30.16 -46.08 -6.50
CA LYS A 438 30.44 -47.43 -6.00
C LYS A 438 29.53 -48.45 -6.70
N THR A 439 30.01 -49.69 -6.77
CA THR A 439 29.45 -50.79 -7.55
C THR A 439 28.11 -51.31 -7.02
N GLU A 440 27.38 -51.99 -7.91
CA GLU A 440 26.07 -52.60 -7.67
C GLU A 440 26.07 -53.58 -6.48
N THR A 441 25.09 -53.46 -5.58
CA THR A 441 24.34 -54.62 -5.06
C THR A 441 23.00 -54.18 -4.47
N GLU A 442 21.94 -54.85 -4.90
CA GLU A 442 20.60 -55.03 -4.30
C GLU A 442 20.16 -54.14 -3.10
N ALA A 443 19.20 -53.23 -3.34
CA ALA A 443 17.94 -53.15 -2.55
C ALA A 443 16.92 -52.12 -3.11
N ASP A 444 15.64 -52.45 -2.91
CA ASP A 444 14.41 -51.62 -2.87
C ASP A 444 14.10 -50.63 -4.03
N GLY A 445 13.10 -50.99 -4.84
CA GLY A 445 12.68 -50.20 -6.02
C GLY A 445 11.57 -49.19 -5.70
N LYS A 446 11.93 -47.89 -5.60
CA LYS A 446 10.93 -46.81 -5.41
C LYS A 446 11.26 -45.42 -5.98
N SER A 447 12.15 -45.29 -6.98
CA SER A 447 12.41 -44.01 -7.64
C SER A 447 12.67 -44.13 -9.16
N LEU A 448 11.60 -44.03 -9.96
CA LEU A 448 11.66 -43.87 -11.42
C LEU A 448 10.68 -42.81 -11.98
N ASN A 449 9.65 -42.40 -11.23
CA ASN A 449 8.55 -41.56 -11.76
C ASN A 449 8.75 -40.03 -11.72
N GLU A 450 9.69 -39.50 -10.94
CA GLU A 450 9.75 -38.03 -10.72
C GLU A 450 10.30 -37.24 -11.91
N LYS A 451 11.08 -37.88 -12.81
CA LYS A 451 11.81 -37.21 -13.89
C LYS A 451 10.96 -36.82 -15.12
N GLN A 452 9.63 -36.99 -15.07
CA GLN A 452 8.74 -36.74 -16.23
C GLN A 452 7.54 -35.81 -15.98
N ARG A 453 7.33 -35.26 -14.78
CA ARG A 453 6.20 -34.35 -14.50
C ARG A 453 6.40 -32.97 -15.16
N ARG A 454 5.52 -32.57 -16.09
CA ARG A 454 5.55 -31.24 -16.73
C ARG A 454 5.17 -30.14 -15.73
N TRP A 455 5.66 -28.94 -15.96
CA TRP A 455 5.16 -27.71 -15.32
C TRP A 455 4.09 -27.04 -16.19
N ILE A 456 3.05 -26.55 -15.51
CA ILE A 456 1.99 -25.73 -16.07
C ILE A 456 1.91 -24.47 -15.20
N PHE A 457 2.13 -23.30 -15.81
CA PHE A 457 2.23 -22.03 -15.13
C PHE A 457 1.06 -21.10 -15.50
N ALA A 458 0.64 -20.24 -14.57
CA ALA A 458 -0.24 -19.11 -14.84
C ALA A 458 0.40 -17.83 -14.30
N MET A 459 0.32 -16.74 -15.07
CA MET A 459 1.03 -15.50 -14.77
C MET A 459 0.12 -14.29 -14.99
N ARG A 460 0.02 -13.38 -13.99
CA ARG A 460 -0.63 -12.08 -14.18
C ARG A 460 0.25 -11.20 -15.07
N HIS A 461 -0.34 -10.37 -15.94
CA HIS A 461 0.37 -9.32 -16.66
C HIS A 461 1.17 -8.37 -15.73
N GLY A 462 2.17 -7.69 -16.27
CA GLY A 462 2.94 -6.65 -15.57
C GLY A 462 2.15 -5.35 -15.30
N GLU A 463 2.83 -4.36 -14.72
CA GLU A 463 2.30 -3.00 -14.49
C GLU A 463 1.71 -2.36 -15.76
N ARG A 464 0.55 -1.69 -15.60
CA ARG A 464 -0.25 -1.10 -16.68
C ARG A 464 -0.14 0.41 -16.72
N VAL A 465 -0.01 0.98 -17.93
CA VAL A 465 0.05 2.45 -18.10
C VAL A 465 -1.21 3.16 -17.60
N ASP A 466 -2.41 2.58 -17.79
CA ASP A 466 -3.66 3.21 -17.38
C ASP A 466 -3.86 3.29 -15.85
N LEU A 467 -3.23 2.39 -15.08
CA LEU A 467 -3.27 2.41 -13.62
C LEU A 467 -2.15 3.27 -13.02
N THR A 468 -0.96 3.30 -13.64
CA THR A 468 0.17 4.14 -13.18
C THR A 468 -0.02 5.63 -13.50
N TYR A 469 -0.74 5.98 -14.58
CA TYR A 469 -0.83 7.38 -15.06
C TYR A 469 -2.28 7.89 -15.29
N GLY A 470 -3.31 7.07 -15.07
CA GLY A 470 -4.70 7.49 -15.28
C GLY A 470 -5.01 7.90 -16.73
N GLN A 471 -5.31 9.18 -16.96
CA GLN A 471 -5.65 9.72 -18.29
C GLN A 471 -4.41 10.00 -19.16
N TRP A 472 -3.58 8.98 -19.36
CA TRP A 472 -2.29 9.11 -20.06
C TRP A 472 -2.39 9.49 -21.54
N VAL A 473 -3.44 9.04 -22.24
CA VAL A 473 -3.58 9.21 -23.70
C VAL A 473 -3.62 10.70 -24.12
N PRO A 474 -4.49 11.57 -23.56
CA PRO A 474 -4.47 13.01 -23.85
C PRO A 474 -3.14 13.74 -23.58
N HIS A 475 -2.29 13.21 -22.69
CA HIS A 475 -0.99 13.81 -22.39
C HIS A 475 0.15 13.31 -23.30
N CYS A 476 0.03 12.10 -23.83
CA CYS A 476 1.07 11.48 -24.66
C CYS A 476 0.85 11.66 -26.16
N PHE A 477 -0.42 11.74 -26.61
CA PHE A 477 -0.78 11.87 -28.02
C PHE A 477 -1.08 13.32 -28.39
N ASP A 478 -0.56 13.77 -29.53
CA ASP A 478 -0.90 15.09 -30.10
C ASP A 478 -2.28 15.10 -30.80
N GLU A 479 -2.63 16.26 -31.37
CA GLU A 479 -3.86 16.45 -32.16
C GLU A 479 -3.89 15.56 -33.42
N ASN A 480 -2.73 15.32 -34.04
CA ASN A 480 -2.57 14.46 -35.22
C ASN A 480 -2.67 12.95 -34.91
N GLY A 481 -2.56 12.56 -33.64
CA GLY A 481 -2.51 11.17 -33.19
C GLY A 481 -1.09 10.58 -33.10
N THR A 482 -0.05 11.41 -33.14
CA THR A 482 1.35 11.01 -32.93
C THR A 482 1.58 10.71 -31.44
N TYR A 483 2.14 9.56 -31.12
CA TYR A 483 2.57 9.24 -29.75
C TYR A 483 3.91 9.92 -29.41
N SER A 484 3.99 10.55 -28.24
CA SER A 484 5.22 11.11 -27.68
C SER A 484 5.39 10.70 -26.21
N ARG A 485 6.55 10.13 -25.88
CA ARG A 485 6.86 9.66 -24.53
C ARG A 485 7.13 10.84 -23.59
N LYS A 486 6.23 11.10 -22.63
CA LYS A 486 6.34 12.21 -21.63
C LYS A 486 6.98 11.82 -20.29
N ASP A 487 7.33 10.55 -20.12
CA ASP A 487 7.83 9.99 -18.86
C ASP A 487 8.74 8.79 -19.13
N LEU A 488 9.68 8.49 -18.24
CA LEU A 488 10.64 7.41 -18.47
C LEU A 488 10.02 6.01 -18.38
N ASN A 489 9.01 5.82 -17.51
CA ASN A 489 8.33 4.53 -17.33
C ASN A 489 7.20 4.29 -18.38
N LEU A 490 6.90 5.27 -19.25
CA LEU A 490 6.07 5.05 -20.43
C LEU A 490 6.79 4.27 -21.56
N PRO A 491 6.06 3.56 -22.44
CA PRO A 491 6.61 2.88 -23.61
C PRO A 491 7.49 3.76 -24.51
N LEU A 492 8.51 3.17 -25.16
CA LEU A 492 9.36 3.90 -26.12
C LEU A 492 8.63 4.23 -27.42
N LYS A 493 7.76 3.32 -27.86
CA LYS A 493 6.88 3.41 -29.02
C LYS A 493 5.60 2.63 -28.72
N LEU A 494 4.55 2.87 -29.49
CA LEU A 494 3.35 2.05 -29.51
C LEU A 494 3.20 1.42 -30.90
N GLY A 495 2.51 0.28 -30.99
CA GLY A 495 2.16 -0.32 -32.27
C GLY A 495 1.06 0.46 -32.98
N GLU A 496 1.04 0.42 -34.31
CA GLU A 496 -0.14 0.82 -35.07
C GLU A 496 -1.26 -0.20 -34.82
N ARG A 497 -2.46 0.29 -34.49
CA ARG A 497 -3.65 -0.54 -34.26
C ARG A 497 -4.91 0.09 -34.79
N THR A 498 -5.84 -0.76 -35.21
CA THR A 498 -7.22 -0.42 -35.52
C THR A 498 -7.85 0.35 -34.35
N GLY A 499 -8.46 1.50 -34.65
CA GLY A 499 -9.03 2.40 -33.64
C GLY A 499 -8.02 3.22 -32.82
N GLY A 500 -6.73 3.21 -33.19
CA GLY A 500 -5.73 4.21 -32.79
C GLY A 500 -5.64 4.52 -31.29
N LYS A 501 -5.48 5.81 -30.95
CA LYS A 501 -5.27 6.28 -29.57
C LYS A 501 -6.45 5.98 -28.64
N ASP A 502 -7.68 5.99 -29.16
CA ASP A 502 -8.89 5.71 -28.36
C ASP A 502 -9.01 4.23 -27.98
N SER A 503 -8.45 3.32 -28.79
CA SER A 503 -8.36 1.90 -28.43
C SER A 503 -7.33 1.64 -27.33
N TYR A 504 -6.24 2.42 -27.30
CA TYR A 504 -5.25 2.37 -26.21
C TYR A 504 -5.78 2.87 -24.84
N VAL A 505 -6.88 3.63 -24.81
CA VAL A 505 -7.59 3.99 -23.56
C VAL A 505 -8.28 2.77 -22.92
N LYS A 506 -8.66 1.78 -23.74
CA LYS A 506 -9.46 0.61 -23.33
C LYS A 506 -8.63 -0.66 -23.21
N ASP A 507 -7.64 -0.82 -24.09
CA ASP A 507 -6.69 -1.92 -24.12
C ASP A 507 -5.27 -1.36 -23.97
N THR A 508 -4.93 -1.09 -22.71
CA THR A 508 -3.69 -0.43 -22.28
C THR A 508 -2.44 -1.30 -22.52
N PRO A 509 -1.27 -0.69 -22.83
CA PRO A 509 0.01 -1.37 -22.84
C PRO A 509 0.62 -1.48 -21.43
N LEU A 510 1.70 -2.24 -21.31
CA LEU A 510 2.58 -2.25 -20.14
C LEU A 510 3.38 -0.95 -19.99
N THR A 511 3.78 -0.64 -18.77
CA THR A 511 4.86 0.31 -18.49
C THR A 511 6.23 -0.33 -18.75
N ARG A 512 7.32 0.44 -18.64
CA ARG A 512 8.70 -0.09 -18.70
C ARG A 512 9.02 -1.00 -17.52
N VAL A 513 8.54 -0.64 -16.33
CA VAL A 513 8.59 -1.47 -15.11
C VAL A 513 7.75 -2.74 -15.32
N GLY A 514 6.56 -2.65 -15.92
CA GLY A 514 5.74 -3.81 -16.26
C GLY A 514 6.42 -4.78 -17.24
N ARG A 515 7.17 -4.26 -18.22
CA ARG A 515 8.03 -5.10 -19.08
C ARG A 515 9.17 -5.74 -18.27
N PHE A 516 9.82 -4.99 -17.40
CA PHE A 516 10.96 -5.46 -16.61
C PHE A 516 10.55 -6.53 -15.57
N GLN A 517 9.42 -6.35 -14.88
CA GLN A 517 8.81 -7.38 -14.01
C GLN A 517 8.62 -8.71 -14.76
N ALA A 518 8.16 -8.65 -16.01
CA ALA A 518 7.96 -9.84 -16.84
C ALA A 518 9.30 -10.49 -17.28
N GLN A 519 10.30 -9.66 -17.63
CA GLN A 519 11.66 -10.13 -17.94
C GLN A 519 12.30 -10.83 -16.73
N LEU A 520 12.17 -10.28 -15.52
CA LEU A 520 12.69 -10.88 -14.29
C LEU A 520 12.08 -12.26 -13.99
N VAL A 521 10.80 -12.48 -14.26
CA VAL A 521 10.17 -13.81 -14.09
C VAL A 521 10.65 -14.81 -15.15
N GLY A 522 10.86 -14.36 -16.39
CA GLY A 522 11.50 -15.18 -17.43
C GLY A 522 12.92 -15.58 -17.05
N GLU A 523 13.71 -14.63 -16.55
CA GLU A 523 15.06 -14.85 -16.04
C GLU A 523 15.09 -15.78 -14.83
N GLY A 524 14.13 -15.64 -13.90
CA GLY A 524 13.97 -16.55 -12.76
C GLY A 524 13.78 -18.01 -13.20
N LEU A 525 12.94 -18.26 -14.21
CA LEU A 525 12.77 -19.62 -14.76
C LEU A 525 13.99 -20.11 -15.57
N ARG A 526 14.69 -19.21 -16.25
CA ARG A 526 15.96 -19.49 -16.96
C ARG A 526 17.04 -19.96 -15.99
N LEU A 527 17.23 -19.23 -14.88
CA LEU A 527 18.19 -19.55 -13.83
C LEU A 527 17.80 -20.82 -13.05
N ALA A 528 16.49 -21.08 -12.89
CA ALA A 528 15.99 -22.33 -12.33
C ALA A 528 16.13 -23.55 -13.28
N GLY A 529 16.61 -23.35 -14.52
CA GLY A 529 16.76 -24.43 -15.51
C GLY A 529 15.44 -24.98 -16.04
N VAL A 530 14.35 -24.20 -15.99
CA VAL A 530 13.00 -24.63 -16.38
C VAL A 530 12.61 -24.02 -17.74
N PRO A 531 12.83 -24.73 -18.86
CA PRO A 531 12.44 -24.24 -20.19
C PRO A 531 10.91 -24.24 -20.34
N VAL A 532 10.35 -23.27 -21.06
CA VAL A 532 8.93 -23.21 -21.42
C VAL A 532 8.79 -23.33 -22.93
N LYS A 533 7.92 -24.24 -23.39
CA LYS A 533 7.74 -24.57 -24.81
C LYS A 533 6.43 -24.00 -25.39
N HIS A 534 5.39 -23.93 -24.57
CA HIS A 534 4.06 -23.51 -25.01
C HIS A 534 3.61 -22.26 -24.24
N VAL A 535 3.55 -21.12 -24.94
CA VAL A 535 3.15 -19.84 -24.37
C VAL A 535 1.77 -19.45 -24.89
N TYR A 536 0.78 -19.42 -24.01
CA TYR A 536 -0.56 -18.94 -24.30
C TYR A 536 -0.76 -17.58 -23.64
N ALA A 537 -1.29 -16.60 -24.37
CA ALA A 537 -1.54 -15.26 -23.87
C ALA A 537 -2.99 -14.82 -24.09
N SER A 538 -3.54 -14.10 -23.12
CA SER A 538 -4.79 -13.37 -23.27
C SER A 538 -4.71 -12.31 -24.37
N ALA A 539 -5.80 -12.09 -25.10
CA ALA A 539 -5.88 -11.12 -26.21
C ALA A 539 -5.79 -9.63 -25.80
N ALA A 540 -5.71 -9.32 -24.49
CA ALA A 540 -5.39 -7.99 -24.00
C ALA A 540 -3.91 -7.66 -24.26
N LEU A 541 -3.60 -6.48 -24.81
CA LEU A 541 -2.25 -6.10 -25.25
C LEU A 541 -1.19 -6.31 -24.15
N ARG A 542 -1.45 -5.78 -22.95
CA ARG A 542 -0.61 -5.97 -21.74
C ARG A 542 -0.22 -7.43 -21.45
N CYS A 543 -1.05 -8.39 -21.80
CA CYS A 543 -0.77 -9.82 -21.58
C CYS A 543 0.15 -10.39 -22.67
N VAL A 544 -0.05 -9.99 -23.92
CA VAL A 544 0.84 -10.36 -25.04
C VAL A 544 2.22 -9.71 -24.87
N GLU A 545 2.27 -8.45 -24.43
CA GLU A 545 3.51 -7.76 -24.08
C GLU A 545 4.22 -8.41 -22.89
N THR A 546 3.48 -8.86 -21.87
CA THR A 546 4.04 -9.63 -20.74
C THR A 546 4.65 -10.94 -21.25
N ALA A 547 3.92 -11.69 -22.08
CA ALA A 547 4.39 -12.97 -22.64
C ALA A 547 5.65 -12.81 -23.52
N HIS A 548 5.74 -11.73 -24.29
CA HIS A 548 6.90 -11.39 -25.09
C HIS A 548 8.11 -11.00 -24.23
N ALA A 549 7.91 -10.15 -23.22
CA ALA A 549 8.95 -9.72 -22.29
C ALA A 549 9.47 -10.88 -21.42
N PHE A 550 8.58 -11.77 -20.99
CA PHE A 550 8.91 -13.03 -20.35
C PHE A 550 9.80 -13.91 -21.24
N LEU A 551 9.49 -14.03 -22.53
CA LEU A 551 10.32 -14.80 -23.48
C LEU A 551 11.72 -14.19 -23.70
N GLU A 552 11.87 -12.86 -23.63
CA GLU A 552 13.19 -12.20 -23.64
C GLU A 552 14.02 -12.57 -22.41
N GLY A 553 13.45 -12.47 -21.20
CA GLY A 553 14.13 -12.81 -19.94
C GLY A 553 14.46 -14.30 -19.83
N LEU A 554 13.56 -15.16 -20.34
CA LEU A 554 13.77 -16.60 -20.47
C LEU A 554 14.86 -16.95 -21.50
N GLN A 555 15.25 -16.01 -22.36
CA GLN A 555 16.15 -16.23 -23.50
C GLN A 555 15.69 -17.40 -24.38
N ALA A 556 14.37 -17.50 -24.57
CA ALA A 556 13.75 -18.61 -25.28
C ALA A 556 14.11 -18.63 -26.77
N ASP A 557 14.12 -19.82 -27.37
CA ASP A 557 14.36 -19.97 -28.81
C ASP A 557 13.31 -19.19 -29.62
N PRO A 558 13.68 -18.48 -30.71
CA PRO A 558 12.74 -17.71 -31.53
C PRO A 558 11.55 -18.50 -32.09
N SER A 559 11.62 -19.84 -32.15
CA SER A 559 10.49 -20.71 -32.52
C SER A 559 9.39 -20.79 -31.45
N VAL A 560 9.66 -20.44 -30.19
CA VAL A 560 8.66 -20.36 -29.12
C VAL A 560 7.79 -19.12 -29.33
N LYS A 561 6.67 -19.31 -30.05
CA LYS A 561 5.70 -18.26 -30.37
C LYS A 561 4.61 -18.13 -29.32
N ILE A 562 4.07 -16.92 -29.20
CA ILE A 562 2.95 -16.59 -28.30
C ILE A 562 1.62 -16.91 -28.99
N ARG A 563 0.91 -17.91 -28.48
CA ARG A 563 -0.43 -18.32 -28.93
C ARG A 563 -1.47 -17.41 -28.26
N VAL A 564 -1.99 -16.43 -29.01
CA VAL A 564 -2.95 -15.45 -28.47
C VAL A 564 -4.36 -16.04 -28.49
N ASP A 565 -4.98 -16.22 -27.32
CA ASP A 565 -6.30 -16.84 -27.16
C ASP A 565 -7.29 -15.88 -26.44
N PRO A 566 -8.35 -15.40 -27.11
CA PRO A 566 -9.39 -14.58 -26.49
C PRO A 566 -10.14 -15.27 -25.34
N GLY A 567 -10.17 -16.61 -25.29
CA GLY A 567 -10.77 -17.35 -24.19
C GLY A 567 -10.11 -17.10 -22.83
N LEU A 568 -8.85 -16.63 -22.82
CA LEU A 568 -8.12 -16.17 -21.62
C LEU A 568 -8.35 -14.68 -21.29
N PHE A 569 -9.25 -13.97 -21.98
CA PHE A 569 -9.61 -12.59 -21.62
C PHE A 569 -10.26 -12.52 -20.24
N GLU A 570 -10.16 -11.36 -19.57
CA GLU A 570 -10.82 -11.12 -18.28
C GLU A 570 -12.36 -11.12 -18.40
N TYR A 571 -13.08 -11.01 -17.29
CA TYR A 571 -14.54 -11.04 -17.29
C TYR A 571 -15.11 -9.79 -17.98
N LYS A 572 -15.82 -9.96 -19.11
CA LYS A 572 -16.30 -8.87 -19.97
C LYS A 572 -17.18 -7.87 -19.20
N MET A 573 -17.85 -8.30 -18.13
CA MET A 573 -18.69 -7.43 -17.31
C MET A 573 -17.90 -6.30 -16.62
N TRP A 574 -16.60 -6.45 -16.37
CA TRP A 574 -15.74 -5.38 -15.86
C TRP A 574 -15.56 -4.21 -16.86
N HIS A 575 -15.87 -4.42 -18.13
CA HIS A 575 -15.76 -3.40 -19.20
C HIS A 575 -17.09 -2.70 -19.53
N MET A 576 -18.22 -3.13 -18.95
CA MET A 576 -19.57 -2.64 -19.29
C MET A 576 -19.71 -1.10 -19.31
N ALA A 577 -19.07 -0.40 -18.37
CA ALA A 577 -19.18 1.05 -18.24
C ALA A 577 -18.32 1.86 -19.24
N LYS A 578 -17.31 1.24 -19.85
CA LYS A 578 -16.37 1.89 -20.81
C LYS A 578 -16.53 1.39 -22.24
N GLY A 579 -17.08 0.18 -22.41
CA GLY A 579 -17.09 -0.60 -23.64
C GLY A 579 -15.70 -1.09 -24.02
N MET A 580 -15.60 -2.30 -24.54
CA MET A 580 -14.33 -2.86 -25.00
C MET A 580 -13.79 -2.11 -26.25
N ALA A 581 -12.51 -2.32 -26.55
CA ALA A 581 -11.91 -2.00 -27.85
C ALA A 581 -11.75 -3.30 -28.66
N PRO A 582 -11.59 -3.24 -29.99
CA PRO A 582 -11.08 -4.37 -30.75
C PRO A 582 -9.69 -4.74 -30.22
N PHE A 583 -9.47 -6.02 -29.92
CA PHE A 583 -8.15 -6.57 -29.67
C PHE A 583 -7.26 -6.36 -30.90
N MET A 584 -5.96 -6.17 -30.69
CA MET A 584 -5.01 -6.17 -31.81
C MET A 584 -4.99 -7.56 -32.45
N THR A 585 -5.09 -7.61 -33.77
CA THR A 585 -4.94 -8.83 -34.54
C THR A 585 -3.52 -9.40 -34.39
N PRO A 586 -3.32 -10.72 -34.62
CA PRO A 586 -1.97 -11.30 -34.64
C PRO A 586 -1.04 -10.58 -35.62
N GLU A 587 -1.54 -10.08 -36.74
CA GLU A 587 -0.76 -9.26 -37.67
C GLU A 587 -0.31 -7.91 -37.08
N GLU A 588 -1.20 -7.17 -36.42
CA GLU A 588 -0.85 -5.89 -35.76
C GLU A 588 0.14 -6.11 -34.60
N LEU A 589 -0.05 -7.18 -33.81
CA LEU A 589 0.86 -7.57 -32.73
C LEU A 589 2.24 -7.95 -33.29
N HIS A 590 2.30 -8.67 -34.42
CA HIS A 590 3.55 -9.01 -35.10
C HIS A 590 4.24 -7.76 -35.68
N LYS A 591 3.48 -6.86 -36.34
CA LYS A 591 3.98 -5.57 -36.86
C LYS A 591 4.51 -4.65 -35.75
N ALA A 592 3.94 -4.71 -34.54
CA ALA A 592 4.46 -4.01 -33.36
C ALA A 592 5.83 -4.55 -32.88
N GLY A 593 6.16 -5.80 -33.23
CA GLY A 593 7.41 -6.50 -32.89
C GLY A 593 7.24 -7.66 -31.90
N LEU A 594 6.01 -8.08 -31.60
CA LEU A 594 5.74 -9.15 -30.62
C LEU A 594 5.85 -10.54 -31.30
N ASN A 595 6.44 -11.51 -30.59
CA ASN A 595 6.72 -12.85 -31.14
C ASN A 595 5.49 -13.78 -31.17
N VAL A 596 4.38 -13.32 -31.75
CA VAL A 596 3.11 -14.06 -31.81
C VAL A 596 3.09 -15.16 -32.87
N ASP A 597 2.25 -16.17 -32.64
CA ASP A 597 1.97 -17.25 -33.58
C ASP A 597 0.87 -16.83 -34.56
N LEU A 598 1.24 -16.63 -35.84
CA LEU A 598 0.30 -16.27 -36.91
C LEU A 598 -0.49 -17.48 -37.46
N GLN A 599 -0.14 -18.71 -37.08
CA GLN A 599 -0.83 -19.93 -37.51
C GLN A 599 -1.74 -20.53 -36.43
N TYR A 600 -1.60 -20.06 -35.18
CA TYR A 600 -2.46 -20.45 -34.07
C TYR A 600 -3.93 -20.12 -34.33
N LYS A 601 -4.81 -21.06 -33.94
CA LYS A 601 -6.26 -20.90 -33.96
C LYS A 601 -6.77 -21.01 -32.53
N PRO A 602 -7.42 -19.97 -31.97
CA PRO A 602 -7.93 -20.00 -30.60
C PRO A 602 -8.92 -21.12 -30.34
N TYR A 603 -8.94 -21.63 -29.10
CA TYR A 603 -9.94 -22.61 -28.66
C TYR A 603 -11.31 -21.97 -28.41
N VAL A 604 -11.35 -20.66 -28.16
CA VAL A 604 -12.57 -19.88 -27.99
C VAL A 604 -12.45 -18.53 -28.70
N GLU A 605 -13.34 -18.29 -29.66
CA GLU A 605 -13.63 -16.94 -30.16
C GLU A 605 -14.51 -16.21 -29.14
N VAL A 606 -14.15 -14.97 -28.81
CA VAL A 606 -14.91 -14.14 -27.86
C VAL A 606 -15.40 -12.89 -28.59
N ASP A 607 -16.71 -12.82 -28.82
CA ASP A 607 -17.34 -11.58 -29.25
C ASP A 607 -17.33 -10.56 -28.11
N ILE A 608 -16.85 -9.35 -28.44
CA ILE A 608 -16.69 -8.21 -27.53
C ILE A 608 -17.99 -7.40 -27.36
N ASN A 609 -19.00 -7.64 -28.21
CA ASN A 609 -20.26 -6.90 -28.22
C ASN A 609 -21.34 -7.56 -27.34
N THR A 610 -21.22 -8.86 -27.06
CA THR A 610 -22.09 -9.62 -26.16
C THR A 610 -21.68 -9.45 -24.70
N THR A 611 -22.66 -9.53 -23.79
CA THR A 611 -22.42 -9.79 -22.36
C THR A 611 -21.88 -11.22 -22.16
N GLU A 612 -21.47 -11.55 -20.94
CA GLU A 612 -21.30 -12.95 -20.52
C GLU A 612 -21.65 -13.06 -19.03
N THR A 613 -22.14 -14.23 -18.60
CA THR A 613 -22.30 -14.58 -17.19
C THR A 613 -20.97 -15.05 -16.59
N LEU A 614 -20.90 -15.09 -15.26
CA LEU A 614 -19.71 -15.58 -14.56
C LEU A 614 -19.41 -17.06 -14.90
N GLU A 615 -20.46 -17.86 -15.12
CA GLU A 615 -20.30 -19.28 -15.46
C GLU A 615 -19.75 -19.47 -16.88
N GLU A 616 -20.22 -18.67 -17.85
CA GLU A 616 -19.68 -18.65 -19.22
C GLU A 616 -18.22 -18.18 -19.24
N TYR A 617 -17.88 -17.13 -18.47
CA TYR A 617 -16.52 -16.64 -18.29
C TYR A 617 -15.55 -17.74 -17.85
N TYR A 618 -15.87 -18.47 -16.77
CA TYR A 618 -15.01 -19.55 -16.30
C TYR A 618 -15.02 -20.76 -17.26
N LYS A 619 -16.16 -21.11 -17.87
CA LYS A 619 -16.25 -22.21 -18.85
C LYS A 619 -15.36 -21.97 -20.08
N ARG A 620 -15.28 -20.75 -20.61
CA ARG A 620 -14.38 -20.47 -21.75
C ARG A 620 -12.90 -20.61 -21.37
N GLY A 621 -12.51 -20.13 -20.20
CA GLY A 621 -11.14 -20.23 -19.72
C GLY A 621 -10.74 -21.67 -19.34
N GLU A 622 -11.63 -22.42 -18.70
CA GLU A 622 -11.47 -23.86 -18.45
C GLU A 622 -11.23 -24.62 -19.75
N LYS A 623 -12.04 -24.36 -20.79
CA LYS A 623 -11.88 -24.98 -22.10
C LYS A 623 -10.49 -24.70 -22.70
N VAL A 624 -10.01 -23.45 -22.67
CA VAL A 624 -8.65 -23.12 -23.16
C VAL A 624 -7.58 -23.90 -22.40
N VAL A 625 -7.60 -23.86 -21.06
CA VAL A 625 -6.58 -24.52 -20.23
C VAL A 625 -6.58 -26.04 -20.46
N GLN A 626 -7.75 -26.67 -20.47
CA GLN A 626 -7.86 -28.11 -20.67
C GLN A 626 -7.51 -28.55 -22.10
N SER A 627 -7.88 -27.78 -23.13
CA SER A 627 -7.50 -28.09 -24.52
C SER A 627 -6.00 -27.92 -24.73
N ALA A 628 -5.41 -26.81 -24.30
CA ALA A 628 -3.96 -26.57 -24.40
C ALA A 628 -3.14 -27.69 -23.73
N VAL A 629 -3.55 -28.19 -22.56
CA VAL A 629 -2.84 -29.23 -21.81
C VAL A 629 -2.94 -30.62 -22.48
N LYS A 630 -4.08 -30.92 -23.12
CA LYS A 630 -4.33 -32.16 -23.89
C LYS A 630 -3.58 -32.15 -25.22
N ASP A 631 -3.64 -31.06 -25.97
CA ASP A 631 -3.00 -30.98 -27.30
C ASP A 631 -1.48 -31.06 -27.19
N THR A 632 -0.91 -30.41 -26.16
CA THR A 632 0.54 -30.43 -25.88
C THR A 632 1.02 -31.70 -25.17
N GLU A 633 0.12 -32.59 -24.73
CA GLU A 633 0.47 -33.81 -23.97
C GLU A 633 1.42 -34.73 -24.76
N LYS A 634 1.15 -34.92 -26.05
CA LYS A 634 1.98 -35.75 -26.95
C LYS A 634 3.30 -35.09 -27.33
N GLU A 635 3.36 -33.76 -27.33
CA GLU A 635 4.55 -32.99 -27.71
C GLU A 635 5.49 -32.75 -26.51
N GLY A 636 4.96 -32.77 -25.30
CA GLY A 636 5.68 -32.49 -24.07
C GLY A 636 6.16 -31.05 -23.95
N GLY A 637 6.99 -30.81 -22.92
CA GLY A 637 7.46 -29.47 -22.56
C GLY A 637 6.46 -28.70 -21.68
N ASN A 638 6.97 -27.65 -21.03
CA ASN A 638 6.21 -26.89 -20.05
C ASN A 638 5.34 -25.79 -20.71
N ILE A 639 4.25 -25.43 -20.04
CA ILE A 639 3.20 -24.53 -20.53
C ILE A 639 3.13 -23.29 -19.63
N ILE A 640 2.87 -22.11 -20.19
CA ILE A 640 2.50 -20.91 -19.43
C ILE A 640 1.26 -20.23 -20.01
N PHE A 641 0.35 -19.81 -19.13
CA PHE A 641 -0.84 -19.01 -19.42
C PHE A 641 -0.66 -17.59 -18.88
N VAL A 642 -0.38 -16.63 -19.76
CA VAL A 642 -0.17 -15.22 -19.40
C VAL A 642 -1.47 -14.45 -19.56
N GLY A 643 -1.99 -13.87 -18.49
CA GLY A 643 -3.30 -13.24 -18.47
C GLY A 643 -3.49 -12.27 -17.31
N HIS A 644 -4.57 -12.48 -16.56
CA HIS A 644 -5.05 -11.56 -15.52
C HIS A 644 -4.93 -12.22 -14.15
N ALA A 645 -5.23 -11.52 -13.07
CA ALA A 645 -5.16 -12.09 -11.72
C ALA A 645 -6.00 -13.39 -11.60
N ALA A 646 -7.18 -13.43 -12.23
CA ALA A 646 -8.07 -14.59 -12.25
C ALA A 646 -7.52 -15.79 -13.03
N THR A 647 -6.51 -15.61 -13.90
CA THR A 647 -5.93 -16.70 -14.69
C THR A 647 -5.23 -17.74 -13.79
N LEU A 648 -4.75 -17.35 -12.61
CA LEU A 648 -4.14 -18.26 -11.64
C LEU A 648 -5.19 -19.22 -11.03
N ASP A 649 -6.27 -18.68 -10.47
CA ASP A 649 -7.40 -19.46 -9.93
C ASP A 649 -8.04 -20.32 -11.04
N MET A 650 -8.26 -19.74 -12.21
CA MET A 650 -8.87 -20.39 -13.37
C MET A 650 -8.04 -21.58 -13.85
N MET A 651 -6.70 -21.48 -13.87
CA MET A 651 -5.82 -22.62 -14.14
C MET A 651 -5.96 -23.69 -13.05
N ALA A 652 -5.86 -23.32 -11.77
CA ALA A 652 -5.93 -24.27 -10.66
C ALA A 652 -7.25 -25.05 -10.64
N ILE A 653 -8.38 -24.37 -10.86
CA ILE A 653 -9.71 -25.00 -10.93
C ILE A 653 -9.83 -25.88 -12.18
N ALA A 654 -9.43 -25.40 -13.36
CA ALA A 654 -9.55 -26.16 -14.61
C ALA A 654 -8.71 -27.45 -14.61
N LEU A 655 -7.51 -27.43 -14.01
CA LEU A 655 -6.65 -28.61 -13.89
C LEU A 655 -7.14 -29.58 -12.79
N LYS A 656 -7.70 -29.07 -11.68
CA LYS A 656 -8.35 -29.90 -10.68
C LYS A 656 -9.58 -30.62 -11.26
N ARG A 657 -10.43 -29.92 -12.01
CA ARG A 657 -11.58 -30.50 -12.72
C ARG A 657 -11.17 -31.51 -13.78
N LEU A 658 -10.03 -31.31 -14.44
CA LEU A 658 -9.46 -32.29 -15.38
C LEU A 658 -8.94 -33.57 -14.69
N ASN A 659 -8.57 -33.50 -13.41
CA ASN A 659 -8.11 -34.65 -12.62
C ASN A 659 -9.27 -35.47 -12.00
N GLU A 660 -10.39 -34.82 -11.72
CA GLU A 660 -11.56 -35.44 -11.10
C GLU A 660 -12.55 -35.95 -12.17
N ASN A 661 -12.69 -37.27 -12.33
CA ASN A 661 -13.71 -37.91 -13.19
C ASN A 661 -15.14 -37.76 -12.60
N LYS A 662 -15.57 -36.52 -12.36
CA LYS A 662 -16.90 -36.13 -11.87
C LYS A 662 -17.56 -35.21 -12.89
N THR A 663 -18.88 -35.33 -13.01
CA THR A 663 -19.70 -34.45 -13.86
C THR A 663 -20.36 -33.31 -13.08
N ASP A 664 -20.30 -33.36 -11.74
CA ASP A 664 -20.87 -32.37 -10.83
C ASP A 664 -19.74 -31.71 -10.01
N PHE A 665 -19.75 -30.38 -10.01
CA PHE A 665 -18.73 -29.53 -9.38
C PHE A 665 -19.43 -28.30 -8.79
N PRO A 666 -18.93 -27.74 -7.67
CA PRO A 666 -19.48 -26.52 -7.11
C PRO A 666 -19.48 -25.38 -8.14
N PRO A 667 -20.47 -24.47 -8.07
CA PRO A 667 -20.59 -23.36 -9.02
C PRO A 667 -19.36 -22.46 -8.97
N TYR A 668 -19.03 -21.85 -10.11
CA TYR A 668 -17.88 -20.95 -10.22
C TYR A 668 -18.06 -19.71 -9.35
N GLN A 669 -17.05 -19.41 -8.54
CA GLN A 669 -16.99 -18.24 -7.66
C GLN A 669 -15.67 -17.49 -7.86
N ILE A 670 -15.73 -16.17 -7.97
CA ILE A 670 -14.53 -15.33 -7.86
C ILE A 670 -14.02 -15.46 -6.43
N HIS A 671 -12.78 -15.88 -6.27
CA HIS A 671 -12.16 -16.00 -4.95
C HIS A 671 -11.70 -14.61 -4.46
N ASN A 672 -11.90 -14.32 -3.18
CA ASN A 672 -11.53 -13.02 -2.59
C ASN A 672 -10.03 -12.69 -2.74
N ASN A 673 -9.20 -13.72 -2.93
CA ASN A 673 -7.75 -13.60 -3.16
C ASN A 673 -7.40 -12.91 -4.50
N LEU A 674 -8.35 -12.79 -5.43
CA LEU A 674 -8.15 -12.17 -6.75
C LEU A 674 -7.46 -10.79 -6.68
N LEU A 675 -7.82 -9.97 -5.69
CA LEU A 675 -7.26 -8.63 -5.50
C LEU A 675 -5.85 -8.64 -4.91
N ARG A 676 -5.46 -9.73 -4.22
CA ARG A 676 -4.15 -9.89 -3.56
C ARG A 676 -3.03 -10.37 -4.51
N VAL A 677 -3.34 -10.73 -5.76
CA VAL A 677 -2.36 -11.25 -6.74
C VAL A 677 -1.58 -10.10 -7.38
N PRO A 678 -0.28 -9.86 -7.08
CA PRO A 678 0.47 -8.73 -7.64
C PRO A 678 0.77 -8.87 -9.14
N TYR A 679 1.27 -7.79 -9.76
CA TYR A 679 1.76 -7.83 -11.15
C TYR A 679 2.84 -8.91 -11.33
N CYS A 680 2.84 -9.59 -12.47
CA CYS A 680 3.76 -10.70 -12.76
C CYS A 680 3.76 -11.88 -11.76
N ALA A 681 2.79 -11.95 -10.84
CA ALA A 681 2.62 -13.10 -9.94
C ALA A 681 2.49 -14.41 -10.73
N LEU A 682 3.26 -15.42 -10.32
CA LEU A 682 3.39 -16.71 -10.98
C LEU A 682 2.78 -17.81 -10.08
N GLY A 683 1.75 -18.50 -10.59
CA GLY A 683 1.23 -19.74 -10.03
C GLY A 683 1.78 -20.94 -10.78
N ALA A 684 2.07 -22.05 -10.09
CA ALA A 684 2.64 -23.26 -10.67
C ALA A 684 1.85 -24.52 -10.31
N VAL A 685 1.66 -25.39 -11.30
CA VAL A 685 1.10 -26.74 -11.16
C VAL A 685 2.05 -27.75 -11.81
N ARG A 686 2.28 -28.89 -11.16
CA ARG A 686 2.88 -30.07 -11.80
C ARG A 686 1.77 -30.99 -12.29
N ASP A 687 1.94 -31.58 -13.46
CA ASP A 687 1.01 -32.63 -13.94
C ASP A 687 1.24 -33.99 -13.25
N ASN A 688 0.35 -34.95 -13.52
CA ASN A 688 0.49 -36.36 -13.14
C ASN A 688 0.87 -36.65 -11.66
N PRO A 689 -0.03 -36.44 -10.69
CA PRO A 689 -1.36 -35.81 -10.81
C PRO A 689 -1.25 -34.27 -10.82
N TYR A 690 -2.32 -33.59 -11.25
CA TYR A 690 -2.38 -32.12 -11.23
C TYR A 690 -2.36 -31.59 -9.79
N GLN A 691 -1.25 -30.97 -9.39
CA GLN A 691 -1.00 -30.49 -8.04
C GLN A 691 -0.41 -29.08 -8.07
N VAL A 692 -1.05 -28.13 -7.37
CA VAL A 692 -0.50 -26.78 -7.12
C VAL A 692 0.75 -26.92 -6.24
N VAL A 693 1.82 -26.25 -6.64
CA VAL A 693 3.14 -26.30 -5.99
C VAL A 693 3.77 -24.91 -5.94
N CYS A 694 4.83 -24.75 -5.14
CA CYS A 694 5.65 -23.55 -5.20
C CYS A 694 6.28 -23.41 -6.61
N PRO A 695 6.27 -22.21 -7.23
CA PRO A 695 7.02 -21.96 -8.46
C PRO A 695 8.53 -22.17 -8.26
N PRO A 696 9.28 -22.56 -9.31
CA PRO A 696 10.71 -22.84 -9.20
C PRO A 696 11.58 -21.57 -9.20
N CYS A 697 10.99 -20.37 -9.15
CA CYS A 697 11.68 -19.09 -8.98
C CYS A 697 11.00 -18.23 -7.90
N PRO A 698 11.71 -17.27 -7.27
CA PRO A 698 11.14 -16.42 -6.23
C PRO A 698 9.97 -15.53 -6.70
N PRO A 699 9.11 -15.08 -5.77
CA PRO A 699 8.20 -13.96 -6.02
C PRO A 699 8.99 -12.64 -6.18
N SER A 700 8.32 -11.60 -6.69
CA SER A 700 8.90 -10.26 -6.88
C SER A 700 8.10 -9.20 -6.13
N ILE A 701 8.79 -8.17 -5.65
CA ILE A 701 8.23 -6.99 -4.98
C ILE A 701 9.06 -5.75 -5.35
N ASN A 702 8.39 -4.62 -5.57
CA ASN A 702 9.02 -3.31 -5.75
C ASN A 702 8.17 -2.22 -5.09
N SER A 703 8.80 -1.13 -4.66
CA SER A 703 8.07 0.07 -4.21
C SER A 703 7.49 0.85 -5.40
N SER A 704 6.63 1.82 -5.10
CA SER A 704 6.35 2.92 -6.02
C SER A 704 7.54 3.87 -6.15
N SER A 705 7.48 4.79 -7.11
CA SER A 705 8.39 5.93 -7.25
C SER A 705 7.61 7.12 -7.79
N GLY A 706 7.64 8.26 -7.09
CA GLY A 706 6.96 9.49 -7.48
C GLY A 706 7.56 10.14 -8.72
N ARG A 707 6.77 11.00 -9.40
CA ARG A 707 7.21 11.76 -10.57
C ARG A 707 7.75 13.12 -10.17
N PHE A 708 9.07 13.26 -10.17
CA PHE A 708 9.78 14.50 -9.87
C PHE A 708 9.51 15.62 -10.90
N ASP A 709 9.24 16.85 -10.43
CA ASP A 709 9.28 18.06 -11.27
C ASP A 709 10.48 18.93 -10.87
N TRP A 710 11.49 18.97 -11.74
CA TRP A 710 12.75 19.66 -11.54
C TRP A 710 12.61 21.17 -11.27
N ARG A 711 11.45 21.78 -11.59
CA ARG A 711 11.19 23.20 -11.33
C ARG A 711 11.31 23.59 -9.86
N MET A 712 11.05 22.68 -8.93
CA MET A 712 11.22 22.96 -7.49
C MET A 712 12.68 23.25 -7.09
N LEU A 713 13.66 22.98 -7.98
CA LEU A 713 15.06 23.37 -7.81
C LEU A 713 15.36 24.78 -8.36
N GLN A 714 14.38 25.47 -8.94
CA GLN A 714 14.50 26.88 -9.37
C GLN A 714 14.09 27.87 -8.27
N ASP A 715 13.49 27.36 -7.19
CA ASP A 715 13.10 28.11 -5.98
C ASP A 715 14.15 27.97 -4.86
N LEU A 716 15.41 27.65 -5.23
CA LEU A 716 16.62 27.54 -4.39
C LEU A 716 17.60 28.68 -4.69
#